data_AF-A0A507DQA5-F1
#
_entry.id   AF-A0A507DQA5-F1
#
_cell.length_a   1.000
_cell.length_b   1.000
_cell.length_c   1.000
_cell.angle_alpha   90.00
_cell.angle_beta   90.00
_cell.angle_gamma   90.00
#
_symmetry.space_group_name_H-M   'P 1'
#
loop_
_entity.id
_entity.type
_entity.pdbx_description
1 polymer ?
#
loop_
_entity_poly.entity_id
_entity_poly.type
_entity_poly.pdbx_seq_one_letter_code
_entity_poly.pdbx_strand_id
1 'polypeptide(L)'
;MMKEGWKYKWTLPALYGWAYDNHFAPITNPDFQKSLRERAKSSVVESDIVQKQKGGKKQKKTEEDTEGKEETYAFIEATDNNEDKDKRYMRSCEEVVAEILDYEQELAVGSTVSVYILKGCNKMNYLDGILCEYIMKTHLIPTIKTSNSSKDPFSCIAEIILKSGNKIHIDNDILKRQEICEKLSIPFRNKSISSIAMDQFNSVFPDLKKSMLSHEMLCMMDNEAKPSIFNGFLQENVTDELVAIDFPKFYGTSFETMPLDFPIFTIFDEAEPYCPNKSDNGKKAGWYFVKTDNVIPAQGNGWYNNVTVNHLQKHNIEHQITHMRIASRCVPGNHFVPFIKMMIESLGKKDAKLLINGVIENFGKKTTRKSFKSVFTQSQAEAVKYYHRLQAEKWGDVAFVRKFHKKFHDFDLFQVTALQNIQTFSTHRPLRKQIIDYANCMLYDFIMDVVGNMQKVVAVKTDCIVVRKKDVYMGNLHKYRIEKRIPLLLHPLNKPNLYQTPVLRSWTRMVDFDNSKGLPLAKNLLHLLGSQSARIQAPAGYGKSFLLKGVQEELTSQGLKVKILAPTNTAADNVDGISIHKGLCITEDDIARLLQNLPDVVLIDEISQVPGYLWEIIYIYKAKGTRVFLFGDGNQLPPVELGQNFSNDYLNCTAVQTIADGNLITLKTNHRFVEDPSNRMHEFVDNIMNDSKEWMDELVVDAENITKYRLNIAYTNRMCQHINHLHMERLKSDSKKKALISDRIPLDAKTQDCYLIKGCPLIARVAIRKQGVIKGTRWTLKDWDEKIVVCRDDKYGRDCKVPRGMLQKHFLPGFCTTVHKAQGQTFNQSFLIHEKEKMSKLNVYDSPEWWELMRERMSFVDGCTFQEFITYIQKCLNASEDLKGAAALRKLLKKEGVDLSLKIVKDFLTSESSHQIHRKKKRLNLNVARTEAPFDVWESDWLSLGNEAHPESNKGCAHILICVDKFSKM
;
A
#
# COMPACT_ATOMS: atom_id res chain seq x y z
N MET A 1 -44.71 -35.51 -8.32
CA MET A 1 -44.96 -36.58 -9.31
C MET A 1 -44.20 -36.16 -10.58
N MET A 2 -43.18 -36.88 -11.08
CA MET A 2 -43.25 -38.19 -11.78
C MET A 2 -44.16 -38.14 -13.01
N LYS A 3 -43.76 -38.48 -14.24
CA LYS A 3 -42.47 -38.88 -14.88
C LYS A 3 -42.34 -38.03 -16.17
N GLU A 4 -41.33 -38.04 -17.04
CA GLU A 4 -40.54 -39.06 -17.74
C GLU A 4 -39.31 -38.34 -18.37
N GLY A 5 -38.20 -38.97 -18.75
CA GLY A 5 -37.81 -40.37 -18.63
C GLY A 5 -36.68 -40.68 -19.62
N TRP A 6 -36.15 -41.90 -19.50
CA TRP A 6 -35.25 -42.57 -20.45
C TRP A 6 -33.78 -42.10 -20.54
N LYS A 7 -32.81 -42.98 -20.78
CA LYS A 7 -32.56 -44.36 -20.27
C LYS A 7 -31.28 -44.86 -20.97
N TYR A 8 -30.38 -45.49 -20.20
CA TYR A 8 -29.35 -46.43 -20.71
C TYR A 8 -28.29 -45.83 -21.67
N LYS A 9 -27.12 -46.45 -21.89
CA LYS A 9 -26.49 -47.65 -21.31
C LYS A 9 -24.98 -47.31 -21.11
N TRP A 10 -24.39 -47.57 -19.95
CA TRP A 10 -23.58 -48.78 -19.63
C TRP A 10 -22.37 -49.01 -20.57
N THR A 11 -21.17 -49.40 -20.12
CA THR A 11 -20.54 -49.42 -18.77
C THR A 11 -19.06 -49.81 -18.89
N LEU A 12 -18.20 -49.15 -18.10
CA LEU A 12 -16.96 -49.64 -17.50
C LEU A 12 -15.81 -50.21 -18.39
N PRO A 13 -15.53 -51.54 -18.47
CA PRO A 13 -14.21 -52.01 -18.03
C PRO A 13 -13.33 -52.80 -19.02
N ALA A 14 -12.02 -52.70 -18.75
CA ALA A 14 -10.95 -53.68 -18.99
C ALA A 14 -10.47 -53.89 -20.45
N LEU A 15 -9.23 -54.33 -20.73
CA LEU A 15 -8.18 -54.91 -19.86
C LEU A 15 -6.82 -54.15 -19.89
N TYR A 16 -5.95 -54.55 -18.96
CA TYR A 16 -4.56 -54.12 -18.77
C TYR A 16 -3.63 -54.41 -19.96
N GLY A 17 -2.52 -53.64 -20.05
CA GLY A 17 -1.32 -53.96 -20.83
C GLY A 17 -0.15 -53.07 -20.39
N TRP A 18 1.08 -53.59 -20.35
CA TRP A 18 2.24 -52.93 -19.72
C TRP A 18 3.52 -53.01 -20.58
N ALA A 19 4.09 -51.84 -20.89
CA ALA A 19 5.38 -51.60 -21.53
C ALA A 19 5.80 -50.14 -21.16
N TYR A 20 7.03 -49.60 -21.27
CA TYR A 20 8.28 -49.93 -21.99
C TYR A 20 8.28 -49.76 -23.52
N ASP A 21 9.26 -48.99 -24.00
CA ASP A 21 9.59 -48.63 -25.39
C ASP A 21 8.58 -47.78 -26.22
N ASN A 22 9.15 -47.05 -27.20
CA ASN A 22 8.68 -45.76 -27.71
C ASN A 22 7.56 -45.78 -28.79
N HIS A 23 6.44 -46.50 -28.60
CA HIS A 23 5.35 -46.44 -29.59
C HIS A 23 3.96 -46.10 -29.02
N PHE A 24 3.33 -45.11 -29.65
CA PHE A 24 1.89 -44.88 -29.66
C PHE A 24 1.49 -44.73 -31.14
N ALA A 25 0.56 -45.54 -31.61
CA ALA A 25 0.00 -45.47 -32.95
C ALA A 25 -1.20 -44.48 -33.00
N PRO A 26 -1.49 -43.83 -34.14
CA PRO A 26 -2.65 -42.95 -34.28
C PRO A 26 -3.98 -43.71 -34.32
N ILE A 27 -5.08 -43.01 -34.02
CA ILE A 27 -6.43 -43.49 -34.35
C ILE A 27 -6.67 -43.23 -35.85
N THR A 28 -6.52 -44.28 -36.65
CA THR A 28 -6.55 -44.24 -38.13
C THR A 28 -7.95 -44.34 -38.75
N ASN A 29 -9.03 -44.42 -37.96
CA ASN A 29 -10.39 -44.54 -38.50
C ASN A 29 -10.86 -43.20 -39.13
N PRO A 30 -11.10 -43.13 -40.46
CA PRO A 30 -11.44 -41.87 -41.14
C PRO A 30 -12.83 -41.35 -40.78
N ASP A 31 -13.80 -42.22 -40.53
CA ASP A 31 -15.18 -41.85 -40.22
C ASP A 31 -15.29 -41.18 -38.84
N PHE A 32 -14.46 -41.61 -37.88
CA PHE A 32 -14.36 -40.93 -36.59
C PHE A 32 -13.76 -39.52 -36.72
N GLN A 33 -12.71 -39.36 -37.53
CA GLN A 33 -12.15 -38.03 -37.83
C GLN A 33 -13.15 -37.14 -38.59
N LYS A 34 -13.94 -37.70 -39.51
CA LYS A 34 -15.00 -36.99 -40.23
C LYS A 34 -16.12 -36.54 -39.29
N SER A 35 -16.56 -37.42 -38.37
CA SER A 35 -17.59 -37.10 -37.38
C SER A 35 -17.18 -36.01 -36.38
N LEU A 36 -15.87 -35.90 -36.08
CA LEU A 36 -15.31 -34.78 -35.32
C LEU A 36 -15.33 -33.46 -36.11
N ARG A 37 -14.94 -33.50 -37.40
CA ARG A 37 -14.95 -32.31 -38.29
C ARG A 37 -16.36 -31.77 -38.55
N GLU A 38 -17.38 -32.63 -38.64
CA GLU A 38 -18.76 -32.18 -38.85
C GLU A 38 -19.40 -31.60 -37.57
N ARG A 39 -19.13 -32.17 -36.39
CA ARG A 39 -19.63 -31.62 -35.11
C ARG A 39 -19.03 -30.27 -34.75
N ALA A 40 -17.80 -29.99 -35.17
CA ALA A 40 -17.18 -28.67 -35.03
C ALA A 40 -17.85 -27.59 -35.91
N LYS A 41 -18.53 -27.99 -37.01
CA LYS A 41 -19.23 -27.05 -37.90
C LYS A 41 -20.65 -26.73 -37.41
N SER A 42 -21.36 -27.67 -36.77
CA SER A 42 -22.72 -27.43 -36.28
C SER A 42 -22.79 -26.51 -35.06
N SER A 43 -21.73 -26.45 -34.23
CA SER A 43 -21.68 -25.61 -33.03
C SER A 43 -21.49 -24.11 -33.30
N VAL A 44 -21.29 -23.70 -34.57
CA VAL A 44 -21.11 -22.30 -34.98
C VAL A 44 -22.46 -21.59 -35.25
N VAL A 45 -23.56 -22.32 -35.42
CA VAL A 45 -24.84 -21.74 -35.88
C VAL A 45 -25.82 -21.40 -34.74
N GLU A 46 -25.68 -22.01 -33.56
CA GLU A 46 -26.63 -21.79 -32.44
C GLU A 46 -26.25 -20.65 -31.49
N SER A 47 -25.05 -20.07 -31.58
CA SER A 47 -24.63 -18.93 -30.74
C SER A 47 -25.37 -17.63 -31.04
N ASP A 48 -25.81 -17.44 -32.28
CA ASP A 48 -26.18 -16.11 -32.82
C ASP A 48 -27.63 -15.69 -32.52
N ILE A 49 -28.47 -16.61 -32.02
CA ILE A 49 -29.89 -16.33 -31.76
C ILE A 49 -30.16 -15.85 -30.32
N VAL A 50 -29.25 -16.10 -29.37
CA VAL A 50 -29.52 -15.91 -27.92
C VAL A 50 -29.18 -14.50 -27.39
N GLN A 51 -28.31 -13.71 -28.03
CA GLN A 51 -27.87 -12.42 -27.47
C GLN A 51 -28.79 -11.21 -27.73
N LYS A 52 -29.85 -11.32 -28.56
CA LYS A 52 -30.78 -10.21 -28.84
C LYS A 52 -31.96 -10.10 -27.86
N GLN A 53 -31.70 -9.99 -26.55
CA GLN A 53 -32.69 -9.40 -25.60
C GLN A 53 -32.11 -9.03 -24.21
N LYS A 54 -31.62 -7.78 -24.06
CA LYS A 54 -31.77 -6.89 -22.87
C LYS A 54 -30.90 -5.62 -23.00
N GLY A 55 -31.45 -4.55 -23.57
CA GLY A 55 -30.82 -3.22 -23.56
C GLY A 55 -31.04 -2.46 -22.24
N GLY A 56 -30.12 -1.56 -21.86
CA GLY A 56 -30.17 -0.92 -20.52
C GLY A 56 -29.53 0.46 -20.27
N LYS A 57 -28.77 1.04 -21.23
CA LYS A 57 -28.22 2.42 -21.24
C LYS A 57 -27.35 2.91 -20.04
N LYS A 58 -26.07 3.24 -20.31
CA LYS A 58 -25.53 4.60 -20.01
C LYS A 58 -24.20 4.99 -20.69
N GLN A 59 -24.32 5.90 -21.65
CA GLN A 59 -23.40 7.00 -22.02
C GLN A 59 -21.91 6.74 -22.36
N LYS A 60 -21.66 6.63 -23.68
CA LYS A 60 -20.50 7.12 -24.45
C LYS A 60 -19.20 7.45 -23.67
N LYS A 61 -18.28 6.48 -23.66
CA LYS A 61 -16.91 6.72 -24.13
C LYS A 61 -16.81 6.21 -25.58
N THR A 62 -15.82 6.65 -26.35
CA THR A 62 -15.52 6.09 -27.68
C THR A 62 -15.03 4.65 -27.56
N GLU A 63 -15.78 3.72 -28.13
CA GLU A 63 -15.51 2.28 -28.15
C GLU A 63 -14.74 1.90 -29.42
N GLU A 64 -13.46 2.28 -29.53
CA GLU A 64 -12.60 1.91 -30.68
C GLU A 64 -11.35 1.08 -30.32
N ASP A 65 -11.00 0.95 -29.03
CA ASP A 65 -9.72 0.32 -28.59
C ASP A 65 -9.87 -0.95 -27.73
N THR A 66 -11.08 -1.47 -27.51
CA THR A 66 -11.30 -2.72 -26.73
C THR A 66 -12.36 -3.67 -27.30
N GLU A 67 -12.50 -3.75 -28.62
CA GLU A 67 -12.96 -5.03 -29.20
C GLU A 67 -11.79 -6.01 -29.14
N GLY A 68 -12.01 -7.16 -28.50
CA GLY A 68 -11.02 -8.22 -28.43
C GLY A 68 -10.84 -8.85 -29.80
N LYS A 69 -9.80 -8.44 -30.54
CA LYS A 69 -9.42 -9.09 -31.81
C LYS A 69 -9.23 -10.59 -31.56
N GLU A 70 -10.08 -11.41 -32.16
CA GLU A 70 -9.88 -12.86 -32.19
C GLU A 70 -8.65 -13.16 -33.06
N GLU A 71 -7.68 -13.88 -32.50
CA GLU A 71 -6.50 -14.34 -33.24
C GLU A 71 -6.84 -15.68 -33.90
N THR A 72 -6.77 -15.74 -35.23
CA THR A 72 -6.95 -17.00 -35.96
C THR A 72 -5.60 -17.73 -36.04
N TYR A 73 -5.55 -18.99 -35.60
CA TYR A 73 -4.32 -19.79 -35.63
C TYR A 73 -4.34 -20.80 -36.78
N ALA A 74 -3.28 -20.81 -37.59
CA ALA A 74 -3.02 -21.83 -38.60
C ALA A 74 -1.79 -22.64 -38.16
N PHE A 75 -1.85 -23.97 -38.25
CA PHE A 75 -0.78 -24.85 -37.75
C PHE A 75 -0.12 -25.57 -38.92
N ILE A 76 1.08 -25.13 -39.29
CA ILE A 76 1.82 -25.64 -40.45
C ILE A 76 2.90 -26.59 -39.93
N GLU A 77 2.93 -27.82 -40.44
CA GLU A 77 3.91 -28.83 -40.04
C GLU A 77 5.11 -28.78 -40.98
N ALA A 78 6.32 -28.62 -40.43
CA ALA A 78 7.56 -28.51 -41.20
C ALA A 78 8.17 -29.87 -41.61
N THR A 79 7.54 -30.97 -41.18
CA THR A 79 7.97 -32.35 -41.45
C THR A 79 6.84 -33.15 -42.08
N ASP A 80 7.17 -34.09 -42.95
CA ASP A 80 6.20 -34.98 -43.57
C ASP A 80 5.48 -35.87 -42.56
N ASN A 81 4.19 -36.11 -42.80
CA ASN A 81 3.35 -37.00 -41.98
C ASN A 81 3.56 -38.49 -42.31
N ASN A 82 4.81 -38.92 -42.40
CA ASN A 82 5.17 -40.35 -42.47
C ASN A 82 5.00 -41.02 -41.10
N GLU A 83 4.43 -42.23 -41.07
CA GLU A 83 4.11 -42.96 -39.84
C GLU A 83 5.36 -43.40 -39.05
N ASP A 84 6.52 -43.45 -39.70
CA ASP A 84 7.80 -43.81 -39.11
C ASP A 84 8.50 -42.59 -38.48
N LYS A 85 8.57 -42.58 -37.14
CA LYS A 85 9.15 -41.47 -36.36
C LYS A 85 10.64 -41.24 -36.65
N ASP A 86 11.37 -42.27 -37.08
CA ASP A 86 12.80 -42.18 -37.37
C ASP A 86 13.08 -41.79 -38.85
N LYS A 87 12.04 -41.66 -39.69
CA LYS A 87 12.13 -41.22 -41.10
C LYS A 87 11.34 -39.94 -41.41
N ARG A 88 11.17 -39.04 -40.44
CA ARG A 88 10.59 -37.71 -40.70
C ARG A 88 11.56 -36.83 -41.48
N TYR A 89 11.31 -36.70 -42.78
CA TYR A 89 11.96 -35.69 -43.60
C TYR A 89 11.35 -34.31 -43.33
N MET A 90 12.16 -33.26 -43.51
CA MET A 90 11.65 -31.89 -43.56
C MET A 90 10.97 -31.72 -44.92
N ARG A 91 9.80 -31.07 -44.95
CA ARG A 91 9.17 -30.64 -46.21
C ARG A 91 10.10 -29.69 -46.96
N SER A 92 9.89 -29.46 -48.25
CA SER A 92 10.60 -28.36 -48.92
C SER A 92 10.16 -27.01 -48.33
N CYS A 93 11.05 -26.02 -48.36
CA CYS A 93 10.67 -24.64 -48.01
C CYS A 93 9.63 -24.09 -48.98
N GLU A 94 9.64 -24.56 -50.23
CA GLU A 94 8.70 -24.19 -51.29
C GLU A 94 7.25 -24.57 -50.96
N GLU A 95 7.03 -25.79 -50.45
CA GLU A 95 5.71 -26.30 -50.03
C GLU A 95 5.20 -25.58 -48.78
N VAL A 96 6.08 -25.33 -47.79
CA VAL A 96 5.71 -24.62 -46.56
C VAL A 96 5.34 -23.15 -46.87
N VAL A 97 6.06 -22.50 -47.77
CA VAL A 97 5.74 -21.13 -48.21
C VAL A 97 4.49 -21.09 -49.10
N ALA A 98 4.27 -22.09 -49.96
CA ALA A 98 3.02 -22.20 -50.71
C ALA A 98 1.81 -22.28 -49.77
N GLU A 99 1.85 -23.16 -48.76
CA GLU A 99 0.77 -23.29 -47.77
C GLU A 99 0.53 -21.99 -46.98
N ILE A 100 1.59 -21.24 -46.61
CA ILE A 100 1.44 -19.91 -46.01
C ILE A 100 0.68 -18.96 -46.95
N LEU A 101 1.09 -18.89 -48.23
CA LEU A 101 0.53 -17.98 -49.23
C LEU A 101 -0.90 -18.33 -49.66
N ASP A 102 -1.25 -19.62 -49.68
CA ASP A 102 -2.62 -20.08 -49.94
C ASP A 102 -3.54 -19.62 -48.80
N TYR A 103 -3.10 -19.79 -47.54
CA TYR A 103 -3.82 -19.22 -46.39
C TYR A 103 -3.89 -17.68 -46.40
N GLU A 104 -2.91 -16.96 -46.95
CA GLU A 104 -3.02 -15.49 -47.10
C GLU A 104 -4.11 -15.10 -48.12
N GLN A 105 -4.42 -15.94 -49.11
CA GLN A 105 -5.42 -15.70 -50.14
C GLN A 105 -6.86 -16.05 -49.72
N GLU A 106 -7.05 -17.02 -48.82
CA GLU A 106 -8.37 -17.42 -48.31
C GLU A 106 -9.00 -16.40 -47.33
N LEU A 107 -8.22 -15.43 -46.84
CA LEU A 107 -8.65 -14.49 -45.80
C LEU A 107 -9.33 -13.23 -46.37
N ALA A 108 -10.49 -12.89 -45.83
CA ALA A 108 -11.24 -11.71 -46.25
C ALA A 108 -10.48 -10.41 -45.97
N VAL A 109 -10.45 -9.52 -46.99
CA VAL A 109 -9.80 -8.20 -46.96
C VAL A 109 -10.29 -7.38 -45.77
N GLY A 110 -9.42 -7.18 -44.78
CA GLY A 110 -9.71 -6.44 -43.54
C GLY A 110 -9.42 -7.23 -42.26
N SER A 111 -9.36 -8.56 -42.32
CA SER A 111 -8.89 -9.39 -41.21
C SER A 111 -7.36 -9.30 -41.11
N THR A 112 -6.82 -8.98 -39.92
CA THR A 112 -5.39 -8.61 -39.73
C THR A 112 -4.64 -9.46 -38.70
N VAL A 113 -5.17 -10.62 -38.31
CA VAL A 113 -4.49 -11.51 -37.34
C VAL A 113 -4.67 -13.00 -37.69
N SER A 114 -3.91 -13.46 -38.67
CA SER A 114 -3.61 -14.89 -38.85
C SER A 114 -2.21 -15.20 -38.32
N VAL A 115 -2.14 -16.20 -37.45
CA VAL A 115 -0.92 -16.60 -36.72
C VAL A 115 -0.57 -18.03 -37.10
N TYR A 116 0.41 -18.18 -37.98
CA TYR A 116 0.99 -19.45 -38.37
C TYR A 116 1.93 -19.97 -37.29
N ILE A 117 1.83 -21.24 -36.88
CA ILE A 117 2.86 -21.88 -36.05
C ILE A 117 3.51 -23.06 -36.77
N LEU A 118 4.82 -22.97 -36.96
CA LEU A 118 5.66 -24.00 -37.58
C LEU A 118 6.08 -25.05 -36.54
N LYS A 119 5.56 -26.28 -36.66
CA LYS A 119 5.92 -27.40 -35.77
C LYS A 119 7.18 -28.12 -36.25
N GLY A 120 8.11 -28.42 -35.33
CA GLY A 120 9.31 -29.24 -35.60
C GLY A 120 10.48 -28.52 -36.29
N CYS A 121 10.38 -27.20 -36.46
CA CYS A 121 11.39 -26.37 -37.13
C CYS A 121 12.60 -26.07 -36.20
N ASN A 122 13.38 -27.11 -35.87
CA ASN A 122 14.45 -27.04 -34.86
C ASN A 122 15.81 -26.56 -35.41
N LYS A 123 15.90 -26.23 -36.70
CA LYS A 123 17.17 -25.90 -37.39
C LYS A 123 17.10 -24.51 -38.00
N MET A 124 17.99 -23.59 -37.57
CA MET A 124 18.09 -22.21 -38.09
C MET A 124 18.10 -22.18 -39.63
N ASN A 125 18.93 -23.02 -40.25
CA ASN A 125 19.07 -23.09 -41.72
C ASN A 125 17.75 -23.38 -42.46
N TYR A 126 16.78 -24.03 -41.83
CA TYR A 126 15.47 -24.31 -42.44
C TYR A 126 14.55 -23.09 -42.39
N LEU A 127 14.62 -22.31 -41.31
CA LEU A 127 13.93 -21.02 -41.23
C LEU A 127 14.48 -20.02 -42.26
N ASP A 128 15.80 -19.99 -42.41
CA ASP A 128 16.45 -19.17 -43.45
C ASP A 128 15.96 -19.57 -44.85
N GLY A 129 15.76 -20.86 -45.10
CA GLY A 129 15.15 -21.37 -46.33
C GLY A 129 13.71 -20.90 -46.54
N ILE A 130 12.83 -21.01 -45.54
CA ILE A 130 11.45 -20.48 -45.59
C ILE A 130 11.44 -18.97 -45.86
N LEU A 131 12.31 -18.21 -45.19
CA LEU A 131 12.42 -16.77 -45.37
C LEU A 131 12.91 -16.38 -46.77
N CYS A 132 13.93 -17.06 -47.29
CA CYS A 132 14.42 -16.83 -48.65
C CYS A 132 13.33 -17.13 -49.68
N GLU A 133 12.64 -18.24 -49.51
CA GLU A 133 11.59 -18.68 -50.43
C GLU A 133 10.35 -17.76 -50.40
N TYR A 134 9.95 -17.28 -49.22
CA TYR A 134 8.90 -16.25 -49.10
C TYR A 134 9.32 -14.94 -49.80
N ILE A 135 10.56 -14.49 -49.59
CA ILE A 135 11.08 -13.27 -50.23
C ILE A 135 11.20 -13.46 -51.76
N MET A 136 11.56 -14.65 -52.24
CA MET A 136 11.63 -14.95 -53.67
C MET A 136 10.26 -14.94 -54.32
N LYS A 137 9.25 -15.58 -53.70
CA LYS A 137 7.87 -15.65 -54.23
C LYS A 137 7.09 -14.33 -54.14
N THR A 138 7.36 -13.49 -53.13
CA THR A 138 6.56 -12.27 -52.88
C THR A 138 7.28 -10.95 -53.17
N HIS A 139 8.62 -10.96 -53.18
CA HIS A 139 9.47 -9.76 -53.11
C HIS A 139 9.22 -8.90 -51.84
N LEU A 140 8.60 -9.46 -50.79
CA LEU A 140 8.25 -8.76 -49.55
C LEU A 140 9.13 -9.22 -48.37
N ILE A 141 10.10 -8.39 -47.99
CA ILE A 141 10.93 -8.63 -46.79
C ILE A 141 10.07 -8.50 -45.51
N PRO A 142 9.98 -9.53 -44.65
CA PRO A 142 9.19 -9.49 -43.42
C PRO A 142 9.94 -8.85 -42.24
N THR A 143 9.21 -8.39 -41.22
CA THR A 143 9.78 -7.84 -39.98
C THR A 143 9.97 -8.92 -38.93
N ILE A 144 11.22 -9.22 -38.58
CA ILE A 144 11.54 -10.26 -37.58
C ILE A 144 11.67 -9.66 -36.18
N LYS A 145 10.90 -10.19 -35.23
CA LYS A 145 11.04 -9.97 -33.78
C LYS A 145 11.50 -11.27 -33.12
N THR A 146 12.75 -11.30 -32.64
CA THR A 146 13.27 -12.42 -31.84
C THR A 146 13.01 -12.18 -30.36
N SER A 147 12.38 -13.14 -29.67
CA SER A 147 12.13 -13.07 -28.22
C SER A 147 13.03 -14.03 -27.43
N ASN A 148 14.33 -13.71 -27.34
CA ASN A 148 15.28 -14.48 -26.54
C ASN A 148 14.97 -14.32 -25.04
N SER A 149 14.22 -15.28 -24.49
CA SER A 149 13.83 -15.33 -23.08
C SER A 149 14.45 -16.49 -22.30
N SER A 150 15.09 -17.45 -22.97
CA SER A 150 15.75 -18.61 -22.34
C SER A 150 17.28 -18.57 -22.51
N LYS A 151 17.99 -19.45 -21.79
CA LYS A 151 19.41 -19.74 -21.98
C LYS A 151 19.68 -20.84 -23.02
N ASP A 152 18.63 -21.38 -23.62
CA ASP A 152 18.70 -22.43 -24.63
C ASP A 152 18.60 -21.81 -26.03
N PRO A 153 19.67 -21.85 -26.85
CA PRO A 153 19.65 -21.29 -28.20
C PRO A 153 18.69 -22.02 -29.16
N PHE A 154 18.09 -23.14 -28.75
CA PHE A 154 17.11 -23.89 -29.55
C PHE A 154 15.65 -23.61 -29.21
N SER A 155 15.35 -22.82 -28.16
CA SER A 155 13.97 -22.47 -27.78
C SER A 155 13.50 -21.13 -28.39
N CYS A 156 13.97 -20.78 -29.59
CA CYS A 156 13.72 -19.48 -30.21
C CYS A 156 12.27 -19.31 -30.67
N ILE A 157 11.46 -18.59 -29.89
CA ILE A 157 10.25 -17.94 -30.41
C ILE A 157 10.68 -16.72 -31.22
N ALA A 158 10.85 -16.95 -32.52
CA ALA A 158 10.84 -15.89 -33.54
C ALA A 158 9.38 -15.58 -33.91
N GLU A 159 8.97 -14.31 -33.79
CA GLU A 159 7.75 -13.75 -34.39
C GLU A 159 8.18 -13.06 -35.69
N ILE A 160 7.81 -13.62 -36.83
CA ILE A 160 8.06 -13.03 -38.16
C ILE A 160 6.75 -12.40 -38.62
N ILE A 161 6.73 -11.08 -38.72
CA ILE A 161 5.56 -10.30 -39.16
C ILE A 161 5.69 -10.10 -40.67
N LEU A 162 4.79 -10.73 -41.40
CA LEU A 162 4.65 -10.58 -42.85
C LEU A 162 4.11 -9.19 -43.19
N LYS A 163 4.33 -8.73 -44.42
CA LYS A 163 3.93 -7.37 -44.84
C LYS A 163 2.40 -7.18 -44.90
N SER A 164 1.66 -8.27 -44.99
CA SER A 164 0.21 -8.40 -44.82
C SER A 164 -0.28 -8.08 -43.39
N GLY A 165 0.63 -8.09 -42.40
CA GLY A 165 0.31 -8.02 -40.96
C GLY A 165 0.21 -9.40 -40.28
N ASN A 166 0.16 -10.48 -41.06
CA ASN A 166 0.14 -11.86 -40.56
C ASN A 166 1.45 -12.21 -39.83
N LYS A 167 1.42 -13.26 -39.00
CA LYS A 167 2.55 -13.62 -38.13
C LYS A 167 2.91 -15.08 -38.26
N ILE A 168 4.20 -15.39 -38.36
CA ILE A 168 4.73 -16.75 -38.21
C ILE A 168 5.44 -16.84 -36.85
N HIS A 169 5.08 -17.84 -36.06
CA HIS A 169 5.73 -18.22 -34.81
C HIS A 169 6.37 -19.60 -34.93
N ILE A 170 7.46 -19.79 -34.19
CA ILE A 170 8.15 -21.08 -34.06
C ILE A 170 8.20 -21.40 -32.56
N ASP A 171 7.52 -22.45 -32.12
CA ASP A 171 7.46 -22.82 -30.70
C ASP A 171 7.25 -24.34 -30.60
N ASN A 172 8.31 -25.06 -30.24
CA ASN A 172 8.31 -26.51 -30.18
C ASN A 172 7.43 -27.09 -29.07
N ASP A 173 7.08 -26.27 -28.07
CA ASP A 173 6.21 -26.66 -26.97
C ASP A 173 4.72 -26.43 -27.27
N ILE A 174 4.34 -25.92 -28.45
CA ILE A 174 2.98 -25.46 -28.70
C ILE A 174 1.92 -26.54 -28.52
N LEU A 175 2.17 -27.76 -29.01
CA LEU A 175 1.25 -28.88 -28.83
C LEU A 175 1.04 -29.19 -27.34
N LYS A 176 2.10 -29.05 -26.52
CA LYS A 176 1.99 -29.27 -25.08
C LYS A 176 1.25 -28.13 -24.39
N ARG A 177 1.42 -26.89 -24.85
CA ARG A 177 0.71 -25.70 -24.37
C ARG A 177 -0.78 -25.76 -24.73
N GLN A 178 -1.12 -26.27 -25.91
CA GLN A 178 -2.50 -26.55 -26.33
C GLN A 178 -3.13 -27.69 -25.51
N GLU A 179 -2.47 -28.84 -25.37
CA GLU A 179 -2.93 -29.97 -24.55
C GLU A 179 -3.22 -29.55 -23.09
N ILE A 180 -2.39 -28.67 -22.53
CA ILE A 180 -2.60 -28.08 -21.20
C ILE A 180 -3.84 -27.16 -21.18
N CYS A 181 -4.03 -26.31 -22.19
CA CYS A 181 -5.21 -25.45 -22.30
C CYS A 181 -6.51 -26.27 -22.41
N GLU A 182 -6.51 -27.32 -23.24
CA GLU A 182 -7.65 -28.23 -23.42
C GLU A 182 -8.01 -28.95 -22.12
N LYS A 183 -7.02 -29.55 -21.43
CA LYS A 183 -7.25 -30.22 -20.12
C LYS A 183 -7.71 -29.28 -19.01
N LEU A 184 -7.34 -28.00 -19.08
CA LEU A 184 -7.80 -26.96 -18.15
C LEU A 184 -9.13 -26.31 -18.58
N SER A 185 -9.70 -26.68 -19.73
CA SER A 185 -10.88 -26.05 -20.32
C SER A 185 -10.76 -24.54 -20.49
N ILE A 186 -9.58 -24.05 -20.90
CA ILE A 186 -9.31 -22.63 -21.14
C ILE A 186 -8.99 -22.36 -22.63
N PRO A 187 -9.34 -21.18 -23.17
CA PRO A 187 -8.99 -20.82 -24.55
C PRO A 187 -7.48 -20.80 -24.76
N PHE A 188 -7.01 -21.46 -25.82
CA PHE A 188 -5.63 -21.35 -26.26
C PHE A 188 -5.38 -19.94 -26.82
N ARG A 189 -4.40 -19.23 -26.24
CA ARG A 189 -3.99 -17.87 -26.64
C ARG A 189 -2.48 -17.73 -26.80
N ASN A 190 -1.84 -18.82 -27.27
CA ASN A 190 -0.40 -18.96 -27.46
C ASN A 190 0.50 -18.50 -26.27
N LYS A 191 -0.03 -18.49 -25.03
CA LYS A 191 0.72 -18.12 -23.83
C LYS A 191 1.79 -19.18 -23.50
N SER A 192 2.90 -18.75 -22.89
CA SER A 192 3.91 -19.69 -22.35
C SER A 192 3.35 -20.48 -21.16
N ILE A 193 3.89 -21.68 -20.88
CA ILE A 193 3.46 -22.52 -19.74
C ILE A 193 3.50 -21.70 -18.43
N SER A 194 4.58 -20.97 -18.21
CA SER A 194 4.74 -20.13 -17.01
C SER A 194 3.77 -18.95 -16.96
N SER A 195 3.19 -18.50 -18.09
CA SER A 195 2.11 -17.52 -18.10
C SER A 195 0.75 -18.16 -17.83
N ILE A 196 0.45 -19.30 -18.46
CA ILE A 196 -0.78 -20.09 -18.22
C ILE A 196 -0.88 -20.46 -16.73
N ALA A 197 0.23 -20.93 -16.16
CA ALA A 197 0.33 -21.27 -14.74
C ALA A 197 0.03 -20.07 -13.82
N MET A 198 0.50 -18.87 -14.16
CA MET A 198 0.17 -17.67 -13.37
C MET A 198 -1.26 -17.19 -13.56
N ASP A 199 -1.85 -17.35 -14.74
CA ASP A 199 -3.27 -17.03 -14.95
C ASP A 199 -4.16 -17.94 -14.07
N GLN A 200 -3.87 -19.25 -14.04
CA GLN A 200 -4.56 -20.21 -13.16
C GLN A 200 -4.27 -19.99 -11.68
N PHE A 201 -3.07 -19.56 -11.33
CA PHE A 201 -2.74 -19.21 -9.95
C PHE A 201 -3.52 -17.96 -9.49
N ASN A 202 -3.59 -16.93 -10.32
CA ASN A 202 -4.31 -15.69 -10.02
C ASN A 202 -5.83 -15.88 -10.02
N SER A 203 -6.39 -16.85 -10.76
CA SER A 203 -7.83 -17.17 -10.70
C SER A 203 -8.22 -17.87 -9.39
N VAL A 204 -7.31 -18.68 -8.81
CA VAL A 204 -7.51 -19.30 -7.48
C VAL A 204 -7.23 -18.31 -6.34
N PHE A 205 -6.27 -17.39 -6.51
CA PHE A 205 -5.85 -16.43 -5.48
C PHE A 205 -5.88 -14.96 -5.97
N PRO A 206 -7.05 -14.42 -6.35
CA PRO A 206 -7.16 -13.05 -6.88
C PRO A 206 -6.71 -11.99 -5.87
N ASP A 207 -6.95 -12.21 -4.58
CA ASP A 207 -6.66 -11.27 -3.50
C ASP A 207 -5.23 -11.42 -2.90
N LEU A 208 -4.37 -12.29 -3.46
CA LEU A 208 -3.03 -12.52 -2.90
C LEU A 208 -2.12 -11.29 -3.10
N LYS A 209 -1.93 -10.56 -2.01
CA LYS A 209 -1.02 -9.41 -1.97
C LYS A 209 0.43 -9.85 -2.22
N LYS A 210 1.12 -9.10 -3.09
CA LYS A 210 2.57 -9.16 -3.26
C LYS A 210 3.25 -8.54 -2.03
N SER A 211 4.46 -9.00 -1.72
CA SER A 211 5.33 -8.28 -0.80
C SER A 211 5.79 -6.98 -1.45
N MET A 212 5.71 -5.87 -0.72
CA MET A 212 6.27 -4.57 -1.13
C MET A 212 7.60 -4.38 -0.41
N LEU A 213 8.71 -4.50 -1.12
CA LEU A 213 10.05 -4.50 -0.52
C LEU A 213 10.68 -3.10 -0.58
N SER A 214 11.30 -2.66 0.52
CA SER A 214 12.16 -1.48 0.52
C SER A 214 13.42 -1.73 -0.33
N HIS A 215 14.11 -0.66 -0.75
CA HIS A 215 15.37 -0.77 -1.50
C HIS A 215 16.43 -1.59 -0.73
N GLU A 216 16.52 -1.41 0.59
CA GLU A 216 17.37 -2.22 1.47
C GLU A 216 17.01 -3.71 1.37
N MET A 217 15.73 -4.07 1.53
CA MET A 217 15.28 -5.46 1.42
C MET A 217 15.51 -6.04 0.02
N LEU A 218 15.44 -5.22 -1.03
CA LEU A 218 15.78 -5.64 -2.40
C LEU A 218 17.27 -5.93 -2.56
N CYS A 219 18.15 -5.08 -2.01
CA CYS A 219 19.59 -5.34 -1.97
C CYS A 219 19.90 -6.60 -1.16
N MET A 220 19.31 -6.78 0.02
CA MET A 220 19.41 -8.02 0.81
C MET A 220 18.97 -9.23 -0.01
N MET A 221 17.82 -9.18 -0.69
CA MET A 221 17.30 -10.25 -1.55
C MET A 221 18.18 -10.61 -2.74
N ASP A 222 18.97 -9.67 -3.25
CA ASP A 222 19.89 -9.89 -4.38
C ASP A 222 21.30 -10.33 -3.94
N ASN A 223 21.73 -9.96 -2.73
CA ASN A 223 23.08 -10.21 -2.21
C ASN A 223 23.16 -11.36 -1.17
N GLU A 224 22.37 -11.28 -0.09
CA GLU A 224 22.55 -12.10 1.14
C GLU A 224 21.40 -13.11 1.34
N ALA A 225 20.16 -12.63 1.27
CA ALA A 225 18.93 -13.43 1.38
C ALA A 225 18.58 -14.13 0.05
N LYS A 226 19.53 -14.26 -0.87
CA LYS A 226 19.32 -14.91 -2.17
C LYS A 226 18.97 -16.39 -1.95
N PRO A 227 17.92 -16.92 -2.60
CA PRO A 227 17.64 -18.35 -2.54
C PRO A 227 18.77 -19.12 -3.23
N SER A 228 19.58 -19.82 -2.45
CA SER A 228 20.73 -20.57 -2.93
C SER A 228 20.43 -22.06 -2.94
N ILE A 229 20.34 -22.60 -4.16
CA ILE A 229 20.17 -24.03 -4.41
C ILE A 229 21.54 -24.69 -4.25
N PHE A 230 21.62 -25.72 -3.42
CA PHE A 230 22.86 -26.48 -3.19
C PHE A 230 23.35 -27.16 -4.47
N ASN A 231 24.55 -26.83 -4.95
CA ASN A 231 25.16 -27.49 -6.11
C ASN A 231 26.69 -27.42 -6.02
N GLY A 232 27.33 -28.53 -5.64
CA GLY A 232 28.79 -28.62 -5.55
C GLY A 232 29.30 -29.79 -4.72
N PHE A 233 30.63 -29.91 -4.68
CA PHE A 233 31.37 -30.89 -3.89
C PHE A 233 31.45 -30.48 -2.42
N LEU A 234 31.14 -31.40 -1.51
CA LEU A 234 31.48 -31.30 -0.09
C LEU A 234 32.86 -31.93 0.19
N GLN A 235 33.28 -32.90 -0.62
CA GLN A 235 34.58 -33.58 -0.54
C GLN A 235 35.27 -33.58 -1.90
N GLU A 236 36.57 -33.30 -1.90
CA GLU A 236 37.42 -33.33 -3.09
C GLU A 236 38.13 -34.69 -3.21
N ASN A 237 38.54 -35.07 -4.43
CA ASN A 237 39.42 -36.22 -4.71
C ASN A 237 38.93 -37.59 -4.18
N VAL A 238 37.64 -37.91 -4.32
CA VAL A 238 37.09 -39.21 -3.91
C VAL A 238 37.32 -40.29 -4.99
N THR A 239 37.93 -41.41 -4.60
CA THR A 239 38.29 -42.56 -5.46
C THR A 239 37.36 -43.77 -5.31
N ASP A 240 36.43 -43.75 -4.35
CA ASP A 240 35.46 -44.80 -4.06
C ASP A 240 34.38 -44.98 -5.16
N GLU A 241 33.70 -46.14 -5.18
CA GLU A 241 32.49 -46.32 -6.00
C GLU A 241 31.34 -45.43 -5.48
N LEU A 242 30.89 -44.50 -6.33
CA LEU A 242 29.87 -43.50 -6.01
C LEU A 242 28.49 -43.89 -6.56
N VAL A 243 27.44 -43.53 -5.82
CA VAL A 243 26.05 -43.61 -6.25
C VAL A 243 25.38 -42.24 -6.09
N ALA A 244 24.50 -41.90 -7.04
CA ALA A 244 23.70 -40.69 -7.01
C ALA A 244 22.23 -41.05 -6.72
N ILE A 245 21.62 -40.38 -5.76
CA ILE A 245 20.27 -40.66 -5.24
C ILE A 245 19.48 -39.35 -5.26
N ASP A 246 18.28 -39.36 -5.83
CA ASP A 246 17.44 -38.20 -6.15
C ASP A 246 16.11 -38.22 -5.39
N PHE A 247 15.73 -37.07 -4.82
CA PHE A 247 14.44 -36.86 -4.15
C PHE A 247 13.35 -36.45 -5.16
N PRO A 248 12.34 -37.28 -5.44
CA PRO A 248 11.35 -36.95 -6.45
C PRO A 248 10.48 -35.73 -6.07
N LYS A 249 10.40 -34.75 -6.98
CA LYS A 249 9.48 -33.57 -6.92
C LYS A 249 9.74 -32.54 -5.81
N PHE A 250 10.94 -32.52 -5.26
CA PHE A 250 11.42 -31.66 -4.19
C PHE A 250 10.72 -30.30 -4.00
N TYR A 251 10.81 -29.37 -4.97
CA TYR A 251 10.17 -28.06 -4.86
C TYR A 251 8.64 -28.09 -4.81
N GLY A 252 8.00 -29.02 -5.52
CA GLY A 252 6.56 -29.21 -5.49
C GLY A 252 6.10 -29.68 -4.11
N THR A 253 6.82 -30.63 -3.51
CA THR A 253 6.56 -31.10 -2.15
C THR A 253 6.78 -29.99 -1.13
N SER A 254 7.87 -29.22 -1.21
CA SER A 254 8.10 -28.08 -0.29
C SER A 254 7.03 -26.99 -0.40
N PHE A 255 6.38 -26.83 -1.56
CA PHE A 255 5.27 -25.90 -1.75
C PHE A 255 3.92 -26.46 -1.26
N GLU A 256 3.76 -27.79 -1.25
CA GLU A 256 2.57 -28.50 -0.77
C GLU A 256 2.55 -28.71 0.76
N THR A 257 3.71 -29.02 1.35
CA THR A 257 3.83 -29.45 2.77
C THR A 257 4.46 -28.38 3.67
N MET A 258 4.39 -27.10 3.29
CA MET A 258 5.01 -26.00 4.02
C MET A 258 4.50 -25.94 5.48
N PRO A 259 5.36 -26.10 6.49
CA PRO A 259 4.93 -26.31 7.88
C PRO A 259 4.63 -25.01 8.64
N LEU A 260 5.07 -23.86 8.13
CA LEU A 260 4.92 -22.55 8.75
C LEU A 260 4.40 -21.54 7.73
N ASP A 261 3.80 -20.47 8.23
CA ASP A 261 3.23 -19.40 7.41
C ASP A 261 4.27 -18.73 6.50
N PHE A 262 3.81 -18.28 5.34
CA PHE A 262 4.59 -17.55 4.36
C PHE A 262 4.57 -16.03 4.63
N PRO A 263 5.71 -15.32 4.60
CA PRO A 263 5.77 -13.89 4.80
C PRO A 263 5.31 -13.11 3.55
N ILE A 264 4.50 -12.08 3.79
CA ILE A 264 4.15 -11.06 2.82
C ILE A 264 4.62 -9.72 3.40
N PHE A 265 5.80 -9.28 3.00
CA PHE A 265 6.42 -8.10 3.59
C PHE A 265 5.80 -6.78 3.10
N THR A 266 5.91 -5.74 3.92
CA THR A 266 5.71 -4.34 3.53
C THR A 266 6.99 -3.54 3.68
N ILE A 267 7.00 -2.29 3.20
CA ILE A 267 8.13 -1.37 3.37
C ILE A 267 8.40 -0.99 4.84
N PHE A 268 7.46 -1.28 5.75
CA PHE A 268 7.56 -1.01 7.19
C PHE A 268 8.17 -2.17 7.99
N ASP A 269 8.45 -3.30 7.36
CA ASP A 269 9.00 -4.46 8.06
C ASP A 269 10.51 -4.28 8.21
N GLU A 270 10.95 -3.85 9.40
CA GLU A 270 12.35 -3.48 9.67
C GLU A 270 13.17 -4.64 10.25
N ALA A 271 14.49 -4.57 10.07
CA ALA A 271 15.40 -5.42 10.81
C ALA A 271 15.55 -4.88 12.23
N GLU A 272 15.39 -5.75 13.21
CA GLU A 272 15.50 -5.46 14.63
C GLU A 272 16.34 -6.54 15.35
N PRO A 273 16.90 -6.26 16.55
CA PRO A 273 17.53 -7.28 17.37
C PRO A 273 16.59 -8.46 17.63
N TYR A 274 17.14 -9.68 17.65
CA TYR A 274 16.33 -10.88 17.85
C TYR A 274 15.66 -10.89 19.23
N CYS A 275 14.31 -10.96 19.23
CA CYS A 275 13.50 -11.13 20.44
C CYS A 275 12.71 -12.45 20.34
N PRO A 276 12.99 -13.44 21.21
CA PRO A 276 12.30 -14.73 21.21
C PRO A 276 10.77 -14.62 21.33
N ASN A 277 10.27 -13.75 22.23
CA ASN A 277 8.83 -13.60 22.48
C ASN A 277 8.09 -13.04 21.26
N LYS A 278 8.62 -11.97 20.64
CA LYS A 278 8.00 -11.30 19.48
C LYS A 278 8.02 -12.16 18.19
N SER A 279 8.95 -13.12 18.12
CA SER A 279 9.14 -14.03 16.97
C SER A 279 8.54 -15.44 17.14
N ASP A 280 7.92 -15.75 18.30
CA ASP A 280 7.59 -17.13 18.70
C ASP A 280 8.81 -18.07 18.51
N ASN A 281 9.91 -17.71 19.16
CA ASN A 281 11.21 -18.39 19.08
C ASN A 281 11.70 -18.64 17.64
N GLY A 282 11.38 -17.74 16.71
CA GLY A 282 11.77 -17.84 15.29
C GLY A 282 10.76 -18.54 14.37
N LYS A 283 9.59 -18.96 14.87
CA LYS A 283 8.55 -19.61 14.04
C LYS A 283 7.71 -18.63 13.23
N LYS A 284 7.55 -17.39 13.71
CA LYS A 284 6.73 -16.36 13.07
C LYS A 284 7.27 -16.00 11.68
N ALA A 285 6.38 -15.84 10.71
CA ALA A 285 6.74 -15.54 9.32
C ALA A 285 7.62 -14.28 9.21
N GLY A 286 8.80 -14.43 8.62
CA GLY A 286 9.82 -13.38 8.60
C GLY A 286 11.19 -13.93 8.23
N TRP A 287 12.18 -13.04 8.22
CA TRP A 287 13.59 -13.39 8.03
C TRP A 287 14.37 -13.24 9.32
N TYR A 288 15.38 -14.08 9.50
CA TYR A 288 16.22 -14.13 10.70
C TYR A 288 17.68 -14.16 10.28
N PHE A 289 18.50 -13.31 10.90
CA PHE A 289 19.94 -13.33 10.69
C PHE A 289 20.58 -14.35 11.62
N VAL A 290 20.95 -15.48 11.04
CA VAL A 290 21.58 -16.60 11.72
C VAL A 290 23.10 -16.51 11.53
N LYS A 291 23.85 -16.73 12.60
CA LYS A 291 25.28 -17.04 12.58
C LYS A 291 25.48 -18.53 12.83
N THR A 292 26.23 -19.22 11.98
CA THR A 292 26.51 -20.65 12.07
C THR A 292 27.62 -21.01 11.06
N ASP A 293 28.40 -22.05 11.35
CA ASP A 293 29.32 -22.66 10.38
C ASP A 293 28.66 -23.77 9.54
N ASN A 294 27.36 -24.04 9.78
CA ASN A 294 26.61 -25.07 9.08
C ASN A 294 26.45 -24.78 7.58
N VAL A 295 26.88 -25.73 6.74
CA VAL A 295 26.72 -25.64 5.29
C VAL A 295 25.32 -26.08 4.82
N ILE A 296 24.74 -27.16 5.37
CA ILE A 296 23.39 -27.65 5.02
C ILE A 296 22.58 -27.84 6.31
N PRO A 297 21.41 -27.19 6.49
CA PRO A 297 20.66 -26.43 5.48
C PRO A 297 21.08 -24.96 5.27
N ALA A 298 21.96 -24.37 6.07
CA ALA A 298 22.09 -22.90 6.15
C ALA A 298 22.97 -22.24 5.06
N GLN A 299 24.18 -22.74 4.79
CA GLN A 299 25.26 -22.06 4.04
C GLN A 299 26.01 -20.98 4.82
N GLY A 300 26.12 -21.14 6.14
CA GLY A 300 26.86 -20.23 7.01
C GLY A 300 26.01 -19.11 7.59
N ASN A 301 26.65 -17.96 7.84
CA ASN A 301 25.98 -16.75 8.31
C ASN A 301 25.07 -16.19 7.21
N GLY A 302 23.89 -15.68 7.55
CA GLY A 302 23.00 -15.03 6.58
C GLY A 302 21.54 -14.88 7.02
N TRP A 303 20.70 -14.44 6.07
CA TRP A 303 19.25 -14.22 6.27
C TRP A 303 18.41 -15.40 5.75
N TYR A 304 17.67 -16.04 6.66
CA TYR A 304 16.86 -17.23 6.38
C TYR A 304 15.41 -17.06 6.84
N ASN A 305 14.48 -17.78 6.22
CA ASN A 305 13.10 -17.80 6.70
C ASN A 305 12.95 -18.60 8.00
N ASN A 306 11.87 -18.33 8.74
CA ASN A 306 11.40 -19.09 9.90
C ASN A 306 11.52 -20.62 9.77
N VAL A 307 11.25 -21.19 8.59
CA VAL A 307 11.37 -22.64 8.33
C VAL A 307 12.77 -23.19 8.58
N THR A 308 13.82 -22.45 8.20
CA THR A 308 15.21 -22.86 8.44
C THR A 308 15.56 -22.72 9.91
N VAL A 309 15.14 -21.63 10.57
CA VAL A 309 15.36 -21.42 12.01
C VAL A 309 14.73 -22.55 12.83
N ASN A 310 13.44 -22.82 12.60
CA ASN A 310 12.71 -23.90 13.27
C ASN A 310 13.33 -25.28 12.98
N HIS A 311 13.90 -25.50 11.79
CA HIS A 311 14.62 -26.74 11.48
C HIS A 311 15.97 -26.84 12.20
N LEU A 312 16.80 -25.78 12.21
CA LEU A 312 18.07 -25.74 12.95
C LEU A 312 17.84 -26.03 14.44
N GLN A 313 16.81 -25.44 15.03
CA GLN A 313 16.38 -25.71 16.41
C GLN A 313 15.91 -27.15 16.61
N LYS A 314 14.99 -27.65 15.77
CA LYS A 314 14.45 -29.03 15.85
C LYS A 314 15.55 -30.09 15.82
N HIS A 315 16.62 -29.86 15.07
CA HIS A 315 17.72 -30.81 14.91
C HIS A 315 18.95 -30.50 15.78
N ASN A 316 18.85 -29.54 16.71
CA ASN A 316 19.96 -29.10 17.58
C ASN A 316 21.26 -28.74 16.83
N ILE A 317 21.12 -28.15 15.64
CA ILE A 317 22.26 -27.69 14.84
C ILE A 317 22.80 -26.40 15.47
N GLU A 318 24.12 -26.29 15.65
CA GLU A 318 24.73 -25.13 16.29
C GLU A 318 24.50 -23.83 15.50
N HIS A 319 23.86 -22.84 16.13
CA HIS A 319 23.57 -21.54 15.54
C HIS A 319 23.27 -20.46 16.60
N GLN A 320 23.44 -19.19 16.21
CA GLN A 320 23.02 -18.03 16.99
C GLN A 320 22.13 -17.13 16.12
N ILE A 321 20.93 -16.79 16.58
CA ILE A 321 20.07 -15.79 15.93
C ILE A 321 20.41 -14.42 16.53
N THR A 322 20.72 -13.43 15.69
CA THR A 322 21.12 -12.08 16.16
C THR A 322 20.09 -11.00 15.84
N HIS A 323 19.44 -11.10 14.67
CA HIS A 323 18.46 -10.13 14.18
C HIS A 323 17.28 -10.85 13.56
N MET A 324 16.15 -10.15 13.47
CA MET A 324 14.95 -10.62 12.79
C MET A 324 14.29 -9.47 12.01
N ARG A 325 13.50 -9.81 11.01
CA ARG A 325 12.62 -8.93 10.26
C ARG A 325 11.30 -9.67 10.09
N ILE A 326 10.35 -9.39 10.98
CA ILE A 326 9.04 -10.04 11.01
C ILE A 326 8.16 -9.45 9.91
N ALA A 327 7.46 -10.29 9.15
CA ALA A 327 6.53 -9.80 8.14
C ALA A 327 5.24 -9.31 8.82
N SER A 328 4.78 -8.11 8.46
CA SER A 328 3.51 -7.53 8.97
C SER A 328 2.27 -8.24 8.42
N ARG A 329 2.40 -9.02 7.34
CA ARG A 329 1.34 -9.84 6.76
C ARG A 329 1.89 -11.26 6.48
N CYS A 330 1.04 -12.27 6.56
CA CYS A 330 1.37 -13.64 6.18
C CYS A 330 0.18 -14.36 5.55
N VAL A 331 0.43 -15.53 4.96
CA VAL A 331 -0.62 -16.52 4.62
C VAL A 331 -0.24 -17.89 5.18
N PRO A 332 -1.22 -18.73 5.56
CA PRO A 332 -0.96 -20.06 6.12
C PRO A 332 -0.03 -20.93 5.27
N GLY A 333 0.78 -21.78 5.89
CA GLY A 333 1.65 -22.71 5.15
C GLY A 333 0.90 -23.58 4.12
N ASN A 334 -0.33 -24.00 4.44
CA ASN A 334 -1.19 -24.78 3.54
C ASN A 334 -1.97 -23.94 2.50
N HIS A 335 -1.79 -22.61 2.45
CA HIS A 335 -2.61 -21.71 1.62
C HIS A 335 -2.61 -22.05 0.13
N PHE A 336 -1.50 -22.58 -0.40
CA PHE A 336 -1.35 -22.92 -1.83
C PHE A 336 -1.76 -24.35 -2.22
N VAL A 337 -2.09 -25.20 -1.23
CA VAL A 337 -2.53 -26.59 -1.46
C VAL A 337 -3.75 -26.71 -2.39
N PRO A 338 -4.78 -25.83 -2.35
CA PRO A 338 -5.92 -25.90 -3.27
C PRO A 338 -5.52 -25.82 -4.75
N PHE A 339 -4.57 -24.94 -5.09
CA PHE A 339 -4.04 -24.82 -6.45
C PHE A 339 -3.27 -26.08 -6.87
N ILE A 340 -2.45 -26.63 -5.98
CA ILE A 340 -1.68 -27.87 -6.26
C ILE A 340 -2.63 -29.04 -6.54
N LYS A 341 -3.68 -29.20 -5.72
CA LYS A 341 -4.72 -30.22 -5.93
C LYS A 341 -5.45 -30.03 -7.26
N MET A 342 -5.95 -28.82 -7.54
CA MET A 342 -6.61 -28.48 -8.81
C MET A 342 -5.73 -28.84 -10.02
N MET A 343 -4.44 -28.48 -10.00
CA MET A 343 -3.52 -28.83 -11.09
C MET A 343 -3.33 -30.35 -11.23
N ILE A 344 -3.21 -31.09 -10.13
CA ILE A 344 -3.05 -32.55 -10.16
C ILE A 344 -4.34 -33.25 -10.64
N GLU A 345 -5.51 -32.75 -10.26
CA GLU A 345 -6.82 -33.27 -10.66
C GLU A 345 -7.10 -33.03 -12.14
N SER A 346 -6.84 -31.82 -12.67
CA SER A 346 -7.08 -31.50 -14.08
C SER A 346 -6.02 -32.05 -15.05
N LEU A 347 -4.75 -32.10 -14.65
CA LEU A 347 -3.63 -32.41 -15.56
C LEU A 347 -2.95 -33.76 -15.29
N GLY A 348 -3.18 -34.35 -14.12
CA GLY A 348 -2.40 -35.49 -13.63
C GLY A 348 -1.00 -35.10 -13.13
N LYS A 349 -0.42 -35.99 -12.31
CA LYS A 349 0.83 -35.76 -11.53
C LYS A 349 2.08 -35.40 -12.36
N LYS A 350 2.11 -35.66 -13.67
CA LYS A 350 3.25 -35.37 -14.56
C LYS A 350 3.18 -33.94 -15.11
N ASP A 351 2.04 -33.59 -15.70
CA ASP A 351 1.85 -32.29 -16.35
C ASP A 351 1.65 -31.16 -15.33
N ALA A 352 0.98 -31.44 -14.20
CA ALA A 352 0.84 -30.51 -13.08
C ALA A 352 2.20 -29.97 -12.57
N LYS A 353 3.26 -30.79 -12.62
CA LYS A 353 4.63 -30.38 -12.22
C LYS A 353 5.13 -29.20 -13.04
N LEU A 354 4.78 -29.11 -14.33
CA LEU A 354 5.22 -28.03 -15.22
C LEU A 354 4.61 -26.69 -14.78
N LEU A 355 3.31 -26.67 -14.46
CA LEU A 355 2.62 -25.44 -14.04
C LEU A 355 3.02 -25.04 -12.62
N ILE A 356 3.12 -25.99 -11.69
CA ILE A 356 3.57 -25.72 -10.31
C ILE A 356 4.99 -25.12 -10.32
N ASN A 357 5.93 -25.72 -11.07
CA ASN A 357 7.27 -25.16 -11.22
C ASN A 357 7.23 -23.78 -11.91
N GLY A 358 6.34 -23.58 -12.89
CA GLY A 358 6.12 -22.29 -13.55
C GLY A 358 5.67 -21.17 -12.59
N VAL A 359 4.81 -21.47 -11.61
CA VAL A 359 4.43 -20.52 -10.54
C VAL A 359 5.64 -20.21 -9.66
N ILE A 360 6.34 -21.23 -9.18
CA ILE A 360 7.52 -21.07 -8.29
C ILE A 360 8.63 -20.26 -9.00
N GLU A 361 8.84 -20.46 -10.30
CA GLU A 361 9.75 -19.67 -11.11
C GLU A 361 9.28 -18.21 -11.27
N ASN A 362 7.99 -17.99 -11.55
CA ASN A 362 7.41 -16.65 -11.65
C ASN A 362 7.57 -15.86 -10.35
N PHE A 363 7.41 -16.51 -9.19
CA PHE A 363 7.68 -15.86 -7.90
C PHE A 363 9.14 -15.40 -7.77
N GLY A 364 10.06 -16.04 -8.48
CA GLY A 364 11.48 -15.70 -8.52
C GLY A 364 11.86 -14.58 -9.47
N LYS A 365 10.92 -14.05 -10.27
CA LYS A 365 11.21 -12.98 -11.24
C LYS A 365 11.79 -11.77 -10.53
N LYS A 366 12.94 -11.30 -11.02
CA LYS A 366 13.61 -10.11 -10.49
C LYS A 366 12.71 -8.89 -10.61
N THR A 367 12.84 -8.03 -9.61
CA THR A 367 12.18 -6.73 -9.51
C THR A 367 12.69 -5.74 -10.55
N THR A 368 13.93 -5.87 -11.02
CA THR A 368 14.44 -5.12 -12.17
C THR A 368 14.25 -5.92 -13.45
N ARG A 369 13.44 -5.40 -14.37
CA ARG A 369 13.25 -5.92 -15.74
C ARG A 369 14.01 -5.06 -16.74
N LYS A 370 14.70 -5.68 -17.69
CA LYS A 370 15.23 -4.98 -18.88
C LYS A 370 14.13 -4.94 -19.95
N SER A 371 13.60 -3.75 -20.19
CA SER A 371 12.80 -3.45 -21.38
C SER A 371 13.75 -3.10 -22.53
N PHE A 372 13.41 -3.52 -23.75
CA PHE A 372 14.13 -3.13 -24.96
C PHE A 372 13.14 -2.76 -26.06
N LYS A 373 13.51 -1.76 -26.86
CA LYS A 373 12.75 -1.31 -28.03
C LYS A 373 13.70 -1.26 -29.22
N SER A 374 13.49 -2.14 -30.19
CA SER A 374 14.32 -2.26 -31.39
C SER A 374 13.54 -1.88 -32.64
N VAL A 375 14.15 -1.11 -33.53
CA VAL A 375 13.62 -0.71 -34.83
C VAL A 375 14.64 -1.07 -35.90
N PHE A 376 14.16 -1.60 -37.03
CA PHE A 376 14.96 -1.92 -38.21
C PHE A 376 14.48 -1.08 -39.40
N THR A 377 15.40 -0.53 -40.19
CA THR A 377 15.10 0.22 -41.42
C THR A 377 16.26 0.11 -42.41
N GLN A 378 15.97 0.26 -43.70
CA GLN A 378 16.97 0.37 -44.77
C GLN A 378 17.51 1.82 -44.93
N SER A 379 16.86 2.81 -44.31
CA SER A 379 17.26 4.21 -44.37
C SER A 379 18.06 4.63 -43.15
N GLN A 380 19.33 5.00 -43.35
CA GLN A 380 20.17 5.58 -42.29
C GLN A 380 19.52 6.83 -41.67
N ALA A 381 18.86 7.65 -42.48
CA ALA A 381 18.20 8.87 -42.02
C ALA A 381 16.99 8.58 -41.11
N GLU A 382 16.23 7.53 -41.38
CA GLU A 382 15.15 7.08 -40.49
C GLU A 382 15.68 6.50 -39.18
N ALA A 383 16.76 5.71 -39.25
CA ALA A 383 17.41 5.17 -38.06
C ALA A 383 17.89 6.31 -37.14
N VAL A 384 18.54 7.34 -37.69
CA VAL A 384 18.96 8.53 -36.92
C VAL A 384 17.76 9.28 -36.30
N LYS A 385 16.64 9.43 -37.03
CA LYS A 385 15.40 10.01 -36.47
C LYS A 385 14.85 9.21 -35.29
N TYR A 386 14.83 7.87 -35.38
CA TYR A 386 14.40 7.01 -34.27
C TYR A 386 15.36 7.08 -33.08
N TYR A 387 16.68 7.13 -33.32
CA TYR A 387 17.70 7.30 -32.28
C TYR A 387 17.45 8.56 -31.45
N HIS A 388 17.34 9.72 -32.10
CA HIS A 388 17.13 11.00 -31.40
C HIS A 388 15.81 11.06 -30.64
N ARG A 389 14.72 10.51 -31.19
CA ARG A 389 13.44 10.52 -30.48
C ARG A 389 13.43 9.54 -29.28
N LEU A 390 14.17 8.43 -29.32
CA LEU A 390 14.35 7.54 -28.16
C LEU A 390 15.19 8.20 -27.05
N GLN A 391 16.20 9.01 -27.42
CA GLN A 391 16.91 9.87 -26.46
C GLN A 391 15.99 10.93 -25.83
N ALA A 392 15.17 11.60 -26.65
CA ALA A 392 14.20 12.60 -26.17
C ALA A 392 13.11 11.99 -25.26
N GLU A 393 12.68 10.76 -25.55
CA GLU A 393 11.79 9.93 -24.71
C GLU A 393 12.46 9.48 -23.38
N LYS A 394 13.73 9.84 -23.11
CA LYS A 394 14.53 9.43 -21.94
C LYS A 394 14.59 7.90 -21.74
N TRP A 395 14.71 7.14 -22.83
CA TRP A 395 15.22 5.77 -22.72
C TRP A 395 16.68 5.78 -22.23
N GLY A 396 17.16 4.66 -21.69
CA GLY A 396 18.53 4.52 -21.19
C GLY A 396 19.53 4.35 -22.33
N ASP A 397 20.34 3.29 -22.28
CA ASP A 397 21.35 3.03 -23.31
C ASP A 397 20.69 2.86 -24.68
N VAL A 398 20.85 3.85 -25.57
CA VAL A 398 20.42 3.78 -26.97
C VAL A 398 21.63 3.41 -27.82
N ALA A 399 21.63 2.17 -28.33
CA ALA A 399 22.63 1.66 -29.26
C ALA A 399 22.17 1.83 -30.71
N PHE A 400 23.07 2.31 -31.56
CA PHE A 400 22.92 2.32 -33.02
C PHE A 400 23.87 1.25 -33.59
N VAL A 401 23.34 0.30 -34.37
CA VAL A 401 24.11 -0.82 -34.94
C VAL A 401 23.75 -0.99 -36.41
N ARG A 402 24.72 -0.78 -37.31
CA ARG A 402 24.60 -1.17 -38.73
C ARG A 402 24.82 -2.68 -38.85
N LYS A 403 23.94 -3.38 -39.56
CA LYS A 403 24.01 -4.83 -39.77
C LYS A 403 24.34 -5.16 -41.23
N PHE A 404 25.63 -5.24 -41.53
CA PHE A 404 26.07 -6.02 -42.68
C PHE A 404 25.91 -7.52 -42.38
N HIS A 405 25.22 -8.23 -43.26
CA HIS A 405 25.64 -9.57 -43.67
C HIS A 405 25.93 -9.51 -45.16
N LYS A 406 27.23 -9.54 -45.49
CA LYS A 406 27.82 -9.36 -46.83
C LYS A 406 27.60 -10.59 -47.76
N LYS A 407 26.44 -11.21 -47.59
CA LYS A 407 25.95 -12.47 -48.15
C LYS A 407 24.42 -12.50 -48.29
N PHE A 408 23.70 -11.58 -47.62
CA PHE A 408 22.24 -11.48 -47.65
C PHE A 408 21.82 -10.25 -48.47
N HIS A 409 21.99 -10.35 -49.80
CA HIS A 409 21.52 -9.38 -50.80
C HIS A 409 22.06 -7.94 -50.63
N ASP A 410 23.06 -7.75 -49.76
CA ASP A 410 23.95 -6.59 -49.54
C ASP A 410 23.35 -5.18 -49.51
N PHE A 411 22.02 -5.05 -49.40
CA PHE A 411 21.38 -3.80 -48.99
C PHE A 411 21.70 -3.51 -47.52
N ASP A 412 21.81 -2.22 -47.19
CA ASP A 412 22.08 -1.81 -45.81
C ASP A 412 20.86 -1.98 -44.91
N LEU A 413 21.03 -2.67 -43.77
CA LEU A 413 20.05 -2.73 -42.70
C LEU A 413 20.59 -2.05 -41.44
N PHE A 414 19.87 -1.04 -40.95
CA PHE A 414 20.18 -0.29 -39.74
C PHE A 414 19.27 -0.75 -38.60
N GLN A 415 19.86 -1.04 -37.44
CA GLN A 415 19.15 -1.36 -36.20
C GLN A 415 19.39 -0.26 -35.16
N VAL A 416 18.30 0.24 -34.57
CA VAL A 416 18.34 1.11 -33.39
C VAL A 416 17.69 0.37 -32.24
N THR A 417 18.40 0.20 -31.13
CA THR A 417 17.90 -0.47 -29.92
C THR A 417 18.09 0.42 -28.71
N ALA A 418 16.99 0.72 -28.01
CA ALA A 418 17.03 1.39 -26.72
C ALA A 418 16.74 0.40 -25.58
N LEU A 419 17.50 0.50 -24.49
CA LEU A 419 17.36 -0.30 -23.28
C LEU A 419 16.84 0.56 -22.13
N GLN A 420 15.98 -0.01 -21.27
CA GLN A 420 15.53 0.63 -20.05
C GLN A 420 15.39 -0.39 -18.91
N ASN A 421 15.99 -0.09 -17.75
CA ASN A 421 15.81 -0.88 -16.53
C ASN A 421 14.55 -0.41 -15.79
N ILE A 422 13.50 -1.22 -15.77
CA ILE A 422 12.27 -0.98 -15.03
C ILE A 422 12.34 -1.74 -13.71
N GLN A 423 12.65 -1.04 -12.61
CA GLN A 423 12.53 -1.57 -11.26
C GLN A 423 11.08 -1.48 -10.75
N THR A 424 10.56 -2.58 -10.19
CA THR A 424 9.25 -2.72 -9.53
C THR A 424 9.44 -3.15 -8.08
N PHE A 425 8.74 -2.55 -7.12
CA PHE A 425 8.95 -2.84 -5.69
C PHE A 425 8.06 -3.97 -5.13
N SER A 426 7.00 -4.32 -5.84
CA SER A 426 6.12 -5.44 -5.49
C SER A 426 6.58 -6.77 -6.10
N THR A 427 6.62 -7.84 -5.29
CA THR A 427 7.12 -9.16 -5.71
C THR A 427 6.60 -10.32 -4.85
N HIS A 428 6.71 -11.55 -5.37
CA HIS A 428 6.51 -12.80 -4.62
C HIS A 428 7.84 -13.49 -4.25
N ARG A 429 8.99 -12.84 -4.47
CA ARG A 429 10.31 -13.40 -4.16
C ARG A 429 10.47 -13.93 -2.72
N PRO A 430 9.89 -13.31 -1.68
CA PRO A 430 9.90 -13.88 -0.32
C PRO A 430 9.23 -15.26 -0.23
N LEU A 431 8.09 -15.45 -0.89
CA LEU A 431 7.41 -16.76 -0.98
C LEU A 431 8.34 -17.82 -1.58
N ARG A 432 8.97 -17.51 -2.72
CA ARG A 432 9.94 -18.41 -3.36
C ARG A 432 11.15 -18.69 -2.47
N LYS A 433 11.66 -17.69 -1.73
CA LYS A 433 12.76 -17.89 -0.79
C LYS A 433 12.35 -18.94 0.24
N GLN A 434 11.16 -18.86 0.84
CA GLN A 434 10.73 -19.86 1.82
C GLN A 434 10.55 -21.26 1.23
N ILE A 435 10.03 -21.37 0.00
CA ILE A 435 9.94 -22.66 -0.73
C ILE A 435 11.34 -23.30 -0.88
N ILE A 436 12.34 -22.50 -1.24
CA ILE A 436 13.73 -22.99 -1.44
C ILE A 436 14.44 -23.24 -0.10
N ASP A 437 14.27 -22.36 0.89
CA ASP A 437 14.81 -22.52 2.24
C ASP A 437 14.23 -23.78 2.93
N TYR A 438 12.93 -24.09 2.73
CA TYR A 438 12.31 -25.31 3.24
C TYR A 438 12.73 -26.54 2.44
N ALA A 439 12.85 -26.46 1.11
CA ALA A 439 13.46 -27.53 0.31
C ALA A 439 14.88 -27.85 0.82
N ASN A 440 15.71 -26.84 1.08
CA ASN A 440 17.04 -26.99 1.68
C ASN A 440 17.01 -27.70 3.07
N CYS A 441 15.93 -27.55 3.85
CA CYS A 441 15.72 -28.32 5.08
C CYS A 441 15.34 -29.77 4.79
N MET A 442 14.50 -30.02 3.78
CA MET A 442 14.18 -31.38 3.32
C MET A 442 15.40 -32.12 2.74
N LEU A 443 16.39 -31.40 2.18
CA LEU A 443 17.67 -31.99 1.77
C LEU A 443 18.44 -32.54 2.98
N TYR A 444 18.45 -31.78 4.08
CA TYR A 444 19.07 -32.22 5.34
C TYR A 444 18.41 -33.50 5.85
N ASP A 445 17.07 -33.49 5.98
CA ASP A 445 16.30 -34.67 6.38
C ASP A 445 16.57 -35.87 5.45
N PHE A 446 16.60 -35.68 4.13
CA PHE A 446 16.93 -36.70 3.12
C PHE A 446 18.35 -37.28 3.29
N ILE A 447 19.34 -36.43 3.56
CA ILE A 447 20.73 -36.87 3.83
C ILE A 447 20.78 -37.72 5.10
N MET A 448 20.11 -37.29 6.17
CA MET A 448 20.05 -38.06 7.42
C MET A 448 19.30 -39.39 7.21
N ASP A 449 18.23 -39.41 6.43
CA ASP A 449 17.47 -40.62 6.09
C ASP A 449 18.26 -41.65 5.25
N VAL A 450 19.22 -41.21 4.42
CA VAL A 450 19.98 -42.10 3.50
C VAL A 450 21.36 -42.49 4.03
N VAL A 451 22.09 -41.58 4.66
CA VAL A 451 23.47 -41.83 5.15
C VAL A 451 23.69 -41.53 6.63
N GLY A 452 22.70 -40.96 7.33
CA GLY A 452 22.72 -40.71 8.78
C GLY A 452 23.75 -39.70 9.30
N ASN A 453 24.63 -39.19 8.44
CA ASN A 453 25.64 -38.20 8.78
C ASN A 453 26.01 -37.39 7.53
N MET A 454 25.94 -36.07 7.64
CA MET A 454 26.32 -35.10 6.59
C MET A 454 27.76 -35.32 6.07
N GLN A 455 28.70 -35.77 6.92
CA GLN A 455 30.10 -36.04 6.56
C GLN A 455 30.28 -37.24 5.59
N LYS A 456 29.24 -38.02 5.31
CA LYS A 456 29.28 -39.09 4.30
C LYS A 456 28.89 -38.62 2.90
N VAL A 457 28.37 -37.40 2.75
CA VAL A 457 27.98 -36.84 1.46
C VAL A 457 29.21 -36.31 0.74
N VAL A 458 29.41 -36.77 -0.50
CA VAL A 458 30.53 -36.34 -1.36
C VAL A 458 30.16 -35.06 -2.11
N ALA A 459 28.93 -34.99 -2.62
CA ALA A 459 28.43 -33.82 -3.34
C ALA A 459 26.90 -33.73 -3.31
N VAL A 460 26.38 -32.56 -3.63
CA VAL A 460 24.94 -32.28 -3.76
C VAL A 460 24.68 -31.56 -5.08
N LYS A 461 23.56 -31.87 -5.73
CA LYS A 461 22.97 -31.08 -6.81
C LYS A 461 21.45 -31.02 -6.67
N THR A 462 20.98 -29.93 -6.09
CA THR A 462 19.56 -29.61 -5.84
C THR A 462 18.87 -30.67 -4.97
N ASP A 463 18.16 -31.59 -5.61
CA ASP A 463 17.38 -32.69 -5.06
C ASP A 463 18.14 -34.03 -5.10
N CYS A 464 19.34 -34.05 -5.67
CA CYS A 464 20.20 -35.22 -5.75
C CYS A 464 21.43 -35.11 -4.85
N ILE A 465 21.75 -36.20 -4.15
CA ILE A 465 22.98 -36.37 -3.36
C ILE A 465 23.88 -37.43 -4.00
N VAL A 466 25.19 -37.21 -3.91
CA VAL A 466 26.22 -38.16 -4.34
C VAL A 466 26.96 -38.66 -3.10
N VAL A 467 26.98 -39.97 -2.93
CA VAL A 467 27.48 -40.65 -1.73
C VAL A 467 28.30 -41.88 -2.14
N ARG A 468 29.18 -42.36 -1.28
CA ARG A 468 29.87 -43.63 -1.51
C ARG A 468 28.89 -44.78 -1.31
N LYS A 469 28.92 -45.77 -2.18
CA LYS A 469 27.98 -46.91 -2.15
C LYS A 469 27.97 -47.67 -0.82
N LYS A 470 29.13 -47.73 -0.14
CA LYS A 470 29.31 -48.32 1.21
C LYS A 470 28.67 -47.53 2.35
N ASP A 471 28.38 -46.24 2.15
CA ASP A 471 27.89 -45.33 3.19
C ASP A 471 26.34 -45.28 3.28
N VAL A 472 25.64 -45.98 2.38
CA VAL A 472 24.18 -45.91 2.20
C VAL A 472 23.42 -46.90 3.09
N TYR A 473 22.42 -46.41 3.82
CA TYR A 473 21.49 -47.23 4.60
C TYR A 473 20.34 -47.76 3.72
N MET A 474 20.20 -49.09 3.65
CA MET A 474 19.27 -49.76 2.74
C MET A 474 17.77 -49.62 3.09
N GLY A 475 17.41 -49.07 4.26
CA GLY A 475 16.01 -49.00 4.73
C GLY A 475 15.14 -48.02 3.95
N ASN A 476 15.50 -46.73 3.95
CA ASN A 476 14.70 -45.67 3.30
C ASN A 476 14.77 -45.68 1.77
N LEU A 477 15.69 -46.44 1.17
CA LEU A 477 16.08 -46.35 -0.25
C LEU A 477 14.93 -46.50 -1.25
N HIS A 478 13.91 -47.30 -0.93
CA HIS A 478 12.71 -47.50 -1.76
C HIS A 478 11.86 -46.23 -1.98
N LYS A 479 12.08 -45.18 -1.19
CA LYS A 479 11.41 -43.87 -1.29
C LYS A 479 12.03 -42.94 -2.35
N TYR A 480 13.25 -43.24 -2.80
CA TYR A 480 14.07 -42.34 -3.62
C TYR A 480 14.43 -42.96 -4.97
N ARG A 481 14.88 -42.14 -5.93
CA ARG A 481 15.32 -42.62 -7.25
C ARG A 481 16.84 -42.74 -7.28
N ILE A 482 17.36 -43.91 -7.61
CA ILE A 482 18.79 -44.07 -7.93
C ILE A 482 19.02 -43.57 -9.36
N GLU A 483 19.99 -42.68 -9.54
CA GLU A 483 20.33 -42.11 -10.85
C GLU A 483 21.27 -43.03 -11.65
N LYS A 484 21.05 -43.08 -12.96
CA LYS A 484 21.89 -43.89 -13.88
C LYS A 484 23.27 -43.30 -14.14
N ARG A 485 23.48 -42.01 -13.83
CA ARG A 485 24.72 -41.28 -14.04
C ARG A 485 24.92 -40.27 -12.91
N ILE A 486 26.16 -40.11 -12.46
CA ILE A 486 26.52 -39.06 -11.51
C ILE A 486 26.33 -37.70 -12.20
N PRO A 487 25.66 -36.74 -11.58
CA PRO A 487 25.42 -35.43 -12.20
C PRO A 487 26.72 -34.62 -12.35
N LEU A 488 26.80 -33.81 -13.41
CA LEU A 488 27.86 -32.79 -13.54
C LEU A 488 27.71 -31.72 -12.44
N LEU A 489 28.80 -31.49 -11.71
CA LEU A 489 28.96 -30.55 -10.59
C LEU A 489 29.90 -29.41 -11.00
N LEU A 490 29.77 -28.24 -10.37
CA LEU A 490 30.38 -26.99 -10.87
C LEU A 490 31.36 -26.30 -9.90
N HIS A 491 31.21 -26.50 -8.58
CA HIS A 491 31.88 -25.71 -7.54
C HIS A 491 32.22 -26.59 -6.32
N PRO A 492 33.19 -26.22 -5.47
CA PRO A 492 33.20 -26.64 -4.08
C PRO A 492 32.08 -25.92 -3.30
N LEU A 493 31.51 -26.61 -2.31
CA LEU A 493 30.42 -26.13 -1.45
C LEU A 493 30.80 -26.25 0.05
N ASN A 494 32.07 -26.53 0.35
CA ASN A 494 32.59 -26.88 1.67
C ASN A 494 32.96 -25.69 2.57
N LYS A 495 32.57 -24.45 2.23
CA LYS A 495 32.87 -23.24 3.02
C LYS A 495 31.57 -22.49 3.38
N PRO A 496 31.33 -22.16 4.66
CA PRO A 496 30.21 -21.31 5.05
C PRO A 496 30.40 -19.87 4.53
N ASN A 497 29.29 -19.20 4.22
CA ASN A 497 29.32 -17.76 3.90
C ASN A 497 29.49 -16.95 5.20
N LEU A 498 30.20 -15.82 5.09
CA LEU A 498 30.45 -14.91 6.20
C LEU A 498 29.87 -13.52 5.90
N TYR A 499 28.53 -13.43 5.85
CA TYR A 499 27.87 -12.13 5.80
C TYR A 499 28.00 -11.38 7.14
N GLN A 500 28.07 -10.05 7.07
CA GLN A 500 28.16 -9.19 8.23
C GLN A 500 26.79 -9.01 8.90
N THR A 501 26.81 -8.64 10.19
CA THR A 501 25.58 -8.35 10.94
C THR A 501 24.94 -7.04 10.42
N PRO A 502 23.61 -6.96 10.26
CA PRO A 502 22.94 -5.77 9.75
C PRO A 502 23.20 -4.53 10.62
N VAL A 503 23.30 -3.36 9.98
CA VAL A 503 23.45 -2.06 10.68
C VAL A 503 22.12 -1.31 10.64
N LEU A 504 21.57 -0.98 11.81
CA LEU A 504 20.37 -0.15 11.95
C LEU A 504 20.63 1.25 11.40
N ARG A 505 19.64 1.83 10.69
CA ARG A 505 19.72 3.17 10.12
C ARG A 505 18.98 4.19 10.98
N SER A 506 19.66 5.29 11.27
CA SER A 506 19.10 6.48 11.90
C SER A 506 18.97 7.62 10.88
N TRP A 507 18.22 8.66 11.26
CA TRP A 507 18.19 9.94 10.55
C TRP A 507 19.61 10.48 10.32
N THR A 508 20.00 10.61 9.05
CA THR A 508 21.35 11.06 8.66
C THR A 508 21.58 12.54 9.00
N ARG A 509 20.51 13.33 9.00
CA ARG A 509 20.53 14.74 9.40
C ARG A 509 19.24 15.09 10.12
N MET A 510 19.37 15.61 11.34
CA MET A 510 18.28 16.23 12.09
C MET A 510 18.60 17.71 12.23
N VAL A 511 17.70 18.60 11.80
CA VAL A 511 17.88 20.05 11.89
C VAL A 511 16.72 20.70 12.63
N ASP A 512 17.10 21.55 13.55
CA ASP A 512 16.26 22.28 14.47
C ASP A 512 16.06 23.68 13.87
N PHE A 513 14.99 23.85 13.08
CA PHE A 513 14.82 24.96 12.13
C PHE A 513 14.03 26.12 12.75
N ASP A 514 14.66 27.30 12.77
CA ASP A 514 14.01 28.56 13.14
C ASP A 514 12.99 28.97 12.05
N ASN A 515 11.72 29.02 12.44
CA ASN A 515 10.60 29.42 11.60
C ASN A 515 10.01 30.78 11.99
N SER A 516 10.76 31.63 12.71
CA SER A 516 10.36 32.98 13.10
C SER A 516 9.98 33.90 11.91
N LYS A 517 9.24 34.97 12.21
CA LYS A 517 8.57 35.82 11.19
C LYS A 517 9.56 36.71 10.43
N GLY A 518 9.32 36.86 9.12
CA GLY A 518 10.05 37.79 8.24
C GLY A 518 11.24 37.19 7.49
N LEU A 519 11.76 36.05 7.93
CA LEU A 519 12.80 35.30 7.22
C LEU A 519 12.27 34.72 5.90
N PRO A 520 13.11 34.56 4.85
CA PRO A 520 12.75 33.84 3.63
C PRO A 520 12.81 32.31 3.88
N LEU A 521 11.93 31.81 4.76
CA LEU A 521 11.96 30.46 5.33
C LEU A 521 12.09 29.35 4.27
N ALA A 522 11.30 29.42 3.20
CA ALA A 522 11.33 28.44 2.12
C ALA A 522 12.68 28.40 1.39
N LYS A 523 13.29 29.56 1.10
CA LYS A 523 14.62 29.65 0.48
C LYS A 523 15.70 29.09 1.39
N ASN A 524 15.66 29.42 2.69
CA ASN A 524 16.62 28.91 3.67
C ASN A 524 16.53 27.38 3.79
N LEU A 525 15.32 26.82 3.88
CA LEU A 525 15.09 25.38 3.90
C LEU A 525 15.58 24.69 2.62
N LEU A 526 15.27 25.26 1.45
CA LEU A 526 15.67 24.69 0.16
C LEU A 526 17.18 24.81 -0.09
N HIS A 527 17.83 25.86 0.40
CA HIS A 527 19.29 25.99 0.38
C HIS A 527 19.97 24.93 1.26
N LEU A 528 19.48 24.74 2.49
CA LEU A 528 19.95 23.71 3.44
C LEU A 528 19.86 22.28 2.87
N LEU A 529 18.78 21.99 2.13
CA LEU A 529 18.50 20.67 1.55
C LEU A 529 19.06 20.48 0.14
N GLY A 530 19.39 21.55 -0.59
CA GLY A 530 19.78 21.50 -1.99
C GLY A 530 18.70 20.85 -2.87
N SER A 531 19.02 19.70 -3.48
CA SER A 531 18.08 18.87 -4.24
C SER A 531 17.37 17.77 -3.41
N GLN A 532 17.71 17.61 -2.14
CA GLN A 532 17.25 16.49 -1.30
C GLN A 532 15.82 16.67 -0.79
N SER A 533 15.20 15.54 -0.51
CA SER A 533 13.89 15.39 0.15
C SER A 533 14.02 15.64 1.66
N ALA A 534 12.89 15.80 2.36
CA ALA A 534 12.89 15.96 3.83
C ALA A 534 11.54 15.64 4.47
N ARG A 535 11.56 15.27 5.75
CA ARG A 535 10.40 15.30 6.65
C ARG A 535 10.43 16.58 7.47
N ILE A 536 9.34 17.34 7.45
CA ILE A 536 9.10 18.52 8.28
C ILE A 536 8.12 18.12 9.39
N GLN A 537 8.64 18.07 10.61
CA GLN A 537 7.93 17.70 11.83
C GLN A 537 7.64 18.96 12.66
N ALA A 538 6.37 19.20 13.01
CA ALA A 538 6.02 20.20 14.02
C ALA A 538 4.58 19.99 14.52
N PRO A 539 4.21 20.49 15.71
CA PRO A 539 2.82 20.55 16.14
C PRO A 539 1.94 21.49 15.29
N ALA A 540 0.66 21.62 15.65
CA ALA A 540 -0.23 22.65 15.09
C ALA A 540 0.19 24.06 15.57
N GLY A 541 0.07 25.07 14.71
CA GLY A 541 0.46 26.46 15.02
C GLY A 541 1.89 26.86 14.64
N TYR A 542 2.78 25.89 14.40
CA TYR A 542 4.18 26.11 14.02
C TYR A 542 4.41 26.48 12.53
N GLY A 543 3.38 26.98 11.84
CA GLY A 543 3.53 27.47 10.45
C GLY A 543 3.77 26.41 9.36
N LYS A 544 3.57 25.10 9.62
CA LYS A 544 3.76 24.02 8.62
C LYS A 544 3.13 24.34 7.25
N SER A 545 1.84 24.70 7.22
CA SER A 545 1.12 24.99 5.98
C SER A 545 1.61 26.27 5.29
N PHE A 546 2.10 27.25 6.05
CA PHE A 546 2.73 28.47 5.52
C PHE A 546 4.07 28.15 4.85
N LEU A 547 4.92 27.34 5.51
CA LEU A 547 6.18 26.86 4.97
C LEU A 547 5.97 25.99 3.72
N LEU A 548 4.97 25.11 3.73
CA LEU A 548 4.58 24.29 2.58
C LEU A 548 4.24 25.16 1.36
N LYS A 549 3.46 26.23 1.54
CA LYS A 549 3.12 27.19 0.48
C LYS A 549 4.35 27.94 -0.03
N GLY A 550 5.20 28.48 0.85
CA GLY A 550 6.44 29.13 0.43
C GLY A 550 7.37 28.20 -0.34
N VAL A 551 7.46 26.92 0.05
CA VAL A 551 8.23 25.89 -0.68
C VAL A 551 7.60 25.59 -2.04
N GLN A 552 6.27 25.55 -2.15
CA GLN A 552 5.56 25.41 -3.43
C GLN A 552 5.90 26.57 -4.37
N GLU A 553 5.78 27.81 -3.90
CA GLU A 553 6.01 29.03 -4.68
C GLU A 553 7.46 29.10 -5.17
N GLU A 554 8.43 28.90 -4.29
CA GLU A 554 9.86 28.95 -4.62
C GLU A 554 10.23 27.90 -5.68
N LEU A 555 9.81 26.63 -5.52
CA LEU A 555 10.10 25.57 -6.48
C LEU A 555 9.35 25.75 -7.81
N THR A 556 8.14 26.31 -7.78
CA THR A 556 7.39 26.64 -9.01
C THR A 556 8.06 27.79 -9.76
N SER A 557 8.64 28.78 -9.05
CA SER A 557 9.40 29.87 -9.68
C SER A 557 10.66 29.39 -10.41
N GLN A 558 11.21 28.25 -9.99
CA GLN A 558 12.33 27.54 -10.63
C GLN A 558 11.89 26.66 -11.82
N GLY A 559 10.60 26.69 -12.20
CA GLY A 559 10.04 25.95 -13.33
C GLY A 559 9.67 24.49 -13.05
N LEU A 560 9.72 24.04 -11.79
CA LEU A 560 9.45 22.65 -11.40
C LEU A 560 7.95 22.36 -11.30
N LYS A 561 7.54 21.16 -11.70
CA LYS A 561 6.15 20.67 -11.56
C LYS A 561 5.91 20.18 -10.14
N VAL A 562 5.45 21.08 -9.28
CA VAL A 562 5.10 20.78 -7.87
C VAL A 562 3.65 20.29 -7.77
N LYS A 563 3.40 19.23 -6.99
CA LYS A 563 2.05 18.81 -6.56
C LYS A 563 1.92 18.85 -5.03
N ILE A 564 0.85 19.46 -4.51
CA ILE A 564 0.47 19.39 -3.09
C ILE A 564 -0.57 18.29 -2.89
N LEU A 565 -0.30 17.40 -1.94
CA LEU A 565 -1.12 16.24 -1.62
C LEU A 565 -1.48 16.20 -0.13
N ALA A 566 -2.57 15.52 0.21
CA ALA A 566 -2.91 15.16 1.59
C ALA A 566 -3.74 13.86 1.64
N PRO A 567 -3.79 13.12 2.76
CA PRO A 567 -4.54 11.86 2.84
C PRO A 567 -6.06 12.04 2.81
N THR A 568 -6.59 13.15 3.34
CA THR A 568 -8.04 13.44 3.36
C THR A 568 -8.40 14.59 2.43
N ASN A 569 -9.66 14.65 1.97
CA ASN A 569 -10.12 15.78 1.15
C ASN A 569 -10.17 17.09 1.96
N THR A 570 -10.38 17.03 3.28
CA THR A 570 -10.40 18.21 4.16
C THR A 570 -8.99 18.77 4.35
N ALA A 571 -7.99 17.91 4.61
CA ALA A 571 -6.59 18.32 4.67
C ALA A 571 -6.13 18.92 3.34
N ALA A 572 -6.47 18.27 2.21
CA ALA A 572 -6.15 18.81 0.87
C ALA A 572 -6.74 20.21 0.64
N ASP A 573 -8.00 20.44 1.06
CA ASP A 573 -8.69 21.74 0.97
C ASP A 573 -8.12 22.83 1.91
N ASN A 574 -7.27 22.47 2.88
CA ASN A 574 -6.57 23.43 3.73
C ASN A 574 -5.25 23.92 3.13
N VAL A 575 -4.68 23.22 2.15
CA VAL A 575 -3.42 23.56 1.47
C VAL A 575 -3.59 23.79 -0.04
N ASP A 576 -4.83 23.97 -0.51
CA ASP A 576 -5.25 24.01 -1.92
C ASP A 576 -4.67 22.87 -2.78
N GLY A 577 -4.49 21.71 -2.15
CA GLY A 577 -3.96 20.51 -2.77
C GLY A 577 -5.06 19.55 -3.24
N ILE A 578 -4.66 18.32 -3.52
CA ILE A 578 -5.57 17.22 -3.88
C ILE A 578 -5.29 16.00 -3.01
N SER A 579 -6.30 15.13 -2.82
CA SER A 579 -6.07 13.89 -2.07
C SER A 579 -5.01 13.03 -2.78
N ILE A 580 -4.13 12.35 -2.04
CA ILE A 580 -3.05 11.50 -2.60
C ILE A 580 -3.59 10.56 -3.70
N HIS A 581 -4.74 9.92 -3.50
CA HIS A 581 -5.40 9.07 -4.51
C HIS A 581 -5.64 9.72 -5.87
N LYS A 582 -5.96 11.02 -5.89
CA LYS A 582 -6.22 11.79 -7.11
C LYS A 582 -4.91 12.28 -7.72
N GLY A 583 -3.97 12.73 -6.89
CA GLY A 583 -2.72 13.33 -7.37
C GLY A 583 -1.70 12.33 -7.90
N LEU A 584 -1.77 11.08 -7.41
CA LEU A 584 -0.90 9.97 -7.81
C LEU A 584 -1.59 8.92 -8.72
N CYS A 585 -2.78 9.24 -9.27
CA CYS A 585 -3.48 8.43 -10.30
C CYS A 585 -3.58 6.92 -10.01
N ILE A 586 -4.00 6.55 -8.80
CA ILE A 586 -3.98 5.14 -8.35
C ILE A 586 -5.16 4.35 -8.96
N THR A 587 -4.97 3.80 -10.16
CA THR A 587 -5.70 2.61 -10.64
C THR A 587 -4.71 1.48 -10.94
N GLU A 588 -5.16 0.22 -10.85
CA GLU A 588 -4.27 -0.94 -10.91
C GLU A 588 -3.56 -1.12 -12.27
N ASP A 589 -4.06 -0.49 -13.33
CA ASP A 589 -3.43 -0.44 -14.67
C ASP A 589 -2.43 0.72 -14.84
N ASP A 590 -2.47 1.75 -13.98
CA ASP A 590 -1.81 3.03 -14.27
C ASP A 590 -0.29 3.00 -14.10
N ILE A 591 0.32 1.98 -13.48
CA ILE A 591 1.78 1.98 -13.13
C ILE A 591 2.69 2.28 -14.34
N ALA A 592 2.26 1.97 -15.56
CA ALA A 592 2.96 2.36 -16.80
C ALA A 592 2.72 3.84 -17.22
N ARG A 593 1.51 4.38 -17.04
CA ARG A 593 1.16 5.80 -17.33
C ARG A 593 1.68 6.75 -16.24
N LEU A 594 1.76 6.27 -15.00
CA LEU A 594 2.43 6.86 -13.84
C LEU A 594 3.84 7.38 -14.18
N LEU A 595 4.63 6.61 -14.94
CA LEU A 595 5.98 6.99 -15.37
C LEU A 595 6.02 8.15 -16.37
N GLN A 596 4.93 8.38 -17.13
CA GLN A 596 4.87 9.43 -18.14
C GLN A 596 4.50 10.80 -17.57
N ASN A 597 3.92 10.85 -16.36
CA ASN A 597 3.40 12.06 -15.73
C ASN A 597 3.90 12.25 -14.28
N LEU A 598 5.14 11.82 -14.00
CA LEU A 598 5.78 12.09 -12.71
C LEU A 598 5.96 13.62 -12.52
N PRO A 599 5.55 14.17 -11.36
CA PRO A 599 5.92 15.51 -10.95
C PRO A 599 7.39 15.53 -10.53
N ASP A 600 8.03 16.68 -10.67
CA ASP A 600 9.41 16.89 -10.20
C ASP A 600 9.44 16.89 -8.66
N VAL A 601 8.42 17.48 -8.03
CA VAL A 601 8.30 17.59 -6.57
C VAL A 601 6.88 17.26 -6.08
N VAL A 602 6.79 16.54 -4.98
CA VAL A 602 5.56 16.29 -4.22
C VAL A 602 5.71 16.84 -2.80
N LEU A 603 4.76 17.67 -2.37
CA LEU A 603 4.60 18.12 -0.98
C LEU A 603 3.40 17.39 -0.40
N ILE A 604 3.55 16.69 0.73
CA ILE A 604 2.48 15.91 1.37
C ILE A 604 2.21 16.49 2.75
N ASP A 605 1.00 16.98 2.99
CA ASP A 605 0.54 17.43 4.31
C ASP A 605 -0.18 16.33 5.08
N GLU A 606 -0.21 16.47 6.41
CA GLU A 606 -0.79 15.53 7.38
C GLU A 606 -0.31 14.07 7.20
N ILE A 607 1.01 13.86 7.07
CA ILE A 607 1.61 12.52 6.87
C ILE A 607 1.23 11.49 7.95
N SER A 608 0.87 11.95 9.14
CA SER A 608 0.41 11.13 10.27
C SER A 608 -0.94 10.44 10.02
N GLN A 609 -1.71 10.92 9.03
CA GLN A 609 -2.95 10.32 8.58
C GLN A 609 -2.79 9.48 7.29
N VAL A 610 -1.57 9.25 6.81
CA VAL A 610 -1.34 8.55 5.53
C VAL A 610 -1.39 7.02 5.73
N PRO A 611 -2.39 6.30 5.15
CA PRO A 611 -2.48 4.84 5.22
C PRO A 611 -1.33 4.11 4.52
N GLY A 612 -1.07 2.86 4.92
CA GLY A 612 0.16 2.12 4.60
C GLY A 612 0.33 1.88 3.10
N TYR A 613 -0.74 1.53 2.41
CA TYR A 613 -0.73 1.33 0.95
C TYR A 613 -0.46 2.63 0.16
N LEU A 614 -0.64 3.82 0.76
CA LEU A 614 -0.26 5.08 0.11
C LEU A 614 1.23 5.38 0.30
N TRP A 615 1.82 5.00 1.43
CA TRP A 615 3.28 5.06 1.62
C TRP A 615 4.02 4.18 0.62
N GLU A 616 3.50 2.99 0.32
CA GLU A 616 4.00 2.13 -0.75
C GLU A 616 4.10 2.89 -2.09
N ILE A 617 3.12 3.74 -2.40
CA ILE A 617 3.07 4.50 -3.66
C ILE A 617 3.98 5.74 -3.61
N ILE A 618 4.02 6.46 -2.49
CA ILE A 618 4.97 7.57 -2.27
C ILE A 618 6.42 7.07 -2.43
N TYR A 619 6.71 5.87 -1.91
CA TYR A 619 8.01 5.21 -2.08
C TYR A 619 8.36 4.94 -3.54
N ILE A 620 7.40 4.49 -4.36
CA ILE A 620 7.60 4.31 -5.82
C ILE A 620 7.95 5.64 -6.48
N TYR A 621 7.22 6.74 -6.18
CA TYR A 621 7.50 8.06 -6.74
C TYR A 621 8.92 8.52 -6.39
N LYS A 622 9.31 8.40 -5.11
CA LYS A 622 10.68 8.69 -4.66
C LYS A 622 11.72 7.90 -5.46
N ALA A 623 11.53 6.59 -5.58
CA ALA A 623 12.46 5.71 -6.28
C ALA A 623 12.48 5.90 -7.82
N LYS A 624 11.55 6.69 -8.38
CA LYS A 624 11.57 7.12 -9.78
C LYS A 624 12.13 8.54 -9.97
N GLY A 625 12.62 9.18 -8.91
CA GLY A 625 13.32 10.47 -8.97
C GLY A 625 12.49 11.70 -8.58
N THR A 626 11.23 11.54 -8.19
CA THR A 626 10.44 12.65 -7.62
C THR A 626 11.03 13.05 -6.25
N ARG A 627 11.28 14.34 -6.04
CA ARG A 627 11.64 14.91 -4.74
C ARG A 627 10.40 14.95 -3.84
N VAL A 628 10.52 14.50 -2.59
CA VAL A 628 9.36 14.40 -1.68
C VAL A 628 9.59 15.24 -0.43
N PHE A 629 8.59 16.03 -0.04
CA PHE A 629 8.54 16.71 1.25
C PHE A 629 7.36 16.20 2.05
N LEU A 630 7.64 15.75 3.27
CA LEU A 630 6.68 15.11 4.16
C LEU A 630 6.38 16.05 5.34
N PHE A 631 5.27 16.78 5.29
CA PHE A 631 4.83 17.67 6.36
C PHE A 631 3.83 16.98 7.27
N GLY A 632 4.03 17.11 8.58
CA GLY A 632 3.01 16.68 9.54
C GLY A 632 3.51 16.69 10.95
N ASP A 633 2.88 15.85 11.76
CA ASP A 633 3.04 15.87 13.19
C ASP A 633 2.93 14.45 13.76
N GLY A 634 4.06 13.83 14.08
CA GLY A 634 4.12 12.47 14.66
C GLY A 634 3.38 12.30 15.99
N ASN A 635 2.87 13.38 16.56
CA ASN A 635 2.08 13.40 17.78
C ASN A 635 0.57 13.20 17.52
N GLN A 636 0.14 13.14 16.26
CA GLN A 636 -1.25 12.95 15.85
C GLN A 636 -1.70 11.48 15.85
N LEU A 637 -3.03 11.28 15.76
CA LEU A 637 -3.61 9.94 15.60
C LEU A 637 -3.09 9.24 14.33
N PRO A 638 -2.74 7.94 14.42
CA PRO A 638 -2.34 7.14 13.26
C PRO A 638 -3.51 6.96 12.26
N PRO A 639 -3.24 6.54 11.02
CA PRO A 639 -4.30 6.27 10.04
C PRO A 639 -5.26 5.18 10.52
N VAL A 640 -6.56 5.42 10.35
CA VAL A 640 -7.62 4.44 10.70
C VAL A 640 -7.64 3.32 9.66
N GLU A 641 -6.89 2.25 9.92
CA GLU A 641 -6.85 1.04 9.09
C GLU A 641 -7.44 -0.19 9.78
N LEU A 642 -7.92 -1.13 8.96
CA LEU A 642 -8.33 -2.47 9.39
C LEU A 642 -7.21 -3.46 9.03
N GLY A 643 -6.56 -4.04 10.04
CA GLY A 643 -5.67 -5.18 9.87
C GLY A 643 -4.24 -4.89 9.41
N GLN A 644 -3.73 -3.67 9.61
CA GLN A 644 -2.28 -3.41 9.58
C GLN A 644 -1.83 -2.91 10.95
N ASN A 645 -0.88 -3.62 11.56
CA ASN A 645 -0.19 -3.16 12.74
C ASN A 645 0.89 -2.15 12.31
N PHE A 646 0.51 -0.89 12.18
CA PHE A 646 1.49 0.19 12.24
C PHE A 646 2.17 0.16 13.62
N SER A 647 3.50 0.26 13.66
CA SER A 647 4.17 0.60 14.91
C SER A 647 3.79 2.03 15.32
N ASN A 648 3.76 2.31 16.62
CA ASN A 648 3.51 3.66 17.13
C ASN A 648 4.51 4.69 16.56
N ASP A 649 5.70 4.24 16.13
CA ASP A 649 6.78 5.07 15.60
C ASP A 649 7.02 4.93 14.07
N TYR A 650 6.00 4.55 13.30
CA TYR A 650 6.17 4.25 11.86
C TYR A 650 6.73 5.42 11.03
N LEU A 651 6.59 6.68 11.49
CA LEU A 651 7.14 7.86 10.82
C LEU A 651 8.67 7.97 10.94
N ASN A 652 9.30 7.23 11.86
CA ASN A 652 10.75 7.15 12.00
C ASN A 652 11.36 5.90 11.32
N CYS A 653 10.55 5.02 10.72
CA CYS A 653 11.06 3.84 10.03
C CYS A 653 11.96 4.19 8.82
N THR A 654 12.82 3.25 8.45
CA THR A 654 13.78 3.31 7.34
C THR A 654 13.11 3.69 6.01
N ALA A 655 11.86 3.29 5.77
CA ALA A 655 11.14 3.66 4.54
C ALA A 655 10.79 5.15 4.49
N VAL A 656 10.32 5.73 5.60
CA VAL A 656 10.03 7.18 5.69
C VAL A 656 11.33 7.98 5.68
N GLN A 657 12.37 7.53 6.39
CA GLN A 657 13.73 8.09 6.28
C GLN A 657 14.22 8.12 4.82
N THR A 658 14.06 7.01 4.09
CA THR A 658 14.46 6.91 2.66
C THR A 658 13.67 7.86 1.77
N ILE A 659 12.36 8.03 2.01
CA ILE A 659 11.55 9.01 1.27
C ILE A 659 12.06 10.44 1.51
N ALA A 660 12.48 10.73 2.74
CA ALA A 660 13.00 12.01 3.19
C ALA A 660 14.53 12.21 2.98
N ASP A 661 15.22 11.34 2.21
CA ASP A 661 16.68 11.37 2.03
C ASP A 661 17.49 11.41 3.35
N GLY A 662 16.93 10.87 4.44
CA GLY A 662 17.54 10.90 5.77
C GLY A 662 17.49 12.26 6.48
N ASN A 663 16.75 13.25 5.94
CA ASN A 663 16.59 14.58 6.53
C ASN A 663 15.29 14.71 7.36
N LEU A 664 15.43 15.00 8.65
CA LEU A 664 14.35 15.42 9.54
C LEU A 664 14.55 16.89 9.93
N ILE A 665 13.50 17.69 9.77
CA ILE A 665 13.48 19.13 10.05
C ILE A 665 12.39 19.39 11.10
N THR A 666 12.77 19.84 12.29
CA THR A 666 11.85 20.19 13.38
C THR A 666 11.66 21.70 13.43
N LEU A 667 10.42 22.19 13.44
CA LEU A 667 10.15 23.64 13.55
C LEU A 667 10.10 24.08 15.02
N LYS A 668 10.74 25.20 15.36
CA LYS A 668 10.92 25.66 16.76
C LYS A 668 9.85 26.57 17.32
N THR A 669 9.21 27.40 16.50
CA THR A 669 8.40 28.52 16.97
C THR A 669 6.91 28.27 16.76
N ASN A 670 6.13 28.21 17.84
CA ASN A 670 4.68 28.21 17.76
C ASN A 670 4.16 29.63 17.52
N HIS A 671 3.65 29.93 16.32
CA HIS A 671 3.16 31.28 16.02
C HIS A 671 1.87 31.65 16.76
N ARG A 672 1.06 30.66 17.17
CA ARG A 672 -0.14 30.93 17.99
C ARG A 672 0.23 31.52 19.34
N PHE A 673 1.27 30.98 19.97
CA PHE A 673 1.81 31.51 21.23
C PHE A 673 2.42 32.90 21.07
N VAL A 674 3.18 33.15 19.99
CA VAL A 674 3.79 34.47 19.72
C VAL A 674 2.72 35.54 19.41
N GLU A 675 1.58 35.15 18.86
CA GLU A 675 0.47 36.05 18.51
C GLU A 675 -0.49 36.32 19.69
N ASP A 676 -0.72 35.33 20.57
CA ASP A 676 -1.46 35.51 21.83
C ASP A 676 -0.76 34.79 23.01
N PRO A 677 0.23 35.45 23.66
CA PRO A 677 0.89 34.92 24.85
C PRO A 677 -0.03 34.81 26.07
N SER A 678 -1.23 35.39 26.04
CA SER A 678 -2.20 35.35 27.15
C SER A 678 -3.11 34.12 27.12
N ASN A 679 -3.06 33.34 26.04
CA ASN A 679 -3.89 32.16 25.85
C ASN A 679 -3.46 31.02 26.77
N ARG A 680 -4.16 30.87 27.89
CA ARG A 680 -4.00 29.78 28.89
C ARG A 680 -4.06 28.36 28.31
N MET A 681 -4.57 28.16 27.09
CA MET A 681 -4.47 26.86 26.41
C MET A 681 -3.02 26.45 26.16
N HIS A 682 -2.06 27.38 26.10
CA HIS A 682 -0.63 27.07 25.96
C HIS A 682 -0.06 26.44 27.23
N GLU A 683 -0.19 27.12 28.36
CA GLU A 683 0.16 26.57 29.69
C GLU A 683 -0.57 25.24 29.95
N PHE A 684 -1.87 25.18 29.63
CA PHE A 684 -2.66 23.95 29.72
C PHE A 684 -2.13 22.82 28.83
N VAL A 685 -1.64 23.09 27.61
CA VAL A 685 -1.04 22.09 26.71
C VAL A 685 0.42 21.75 27.08
N ASP A 686 1.19 22.68 27.63
CA ASP A 686 2.58 22.42 28.03
C ASP A 686 2.65 21.67 29.37
N ASN A 687 1.74 21.95 30.32
CA ASN A 687 1.52 21.13 31.52
C ASN A 687 1.09 19.69 31.17
N ILE A 688 0.35 19.59 30.06
CA ILE A 688 -0.02 18.36 29.38
C ILE A 688 1.24 17.67 28.82
N MET A 689 2.05 18.34 27.98
CA MET A 689 3.33 17.84 27.44
C MET A 689 4.33 17.35 28.51
N ASN A 690 4.18 17.75 29.78
CA ASN A 690 5.09 17.46 30.89
C ASN A 690 4.44 16.64 32.04
N ASP A 691 3.27 16.06 31.82
CA ASP A 691 2.57 15.12 32.73
C ASP A 691 2.25 15.61 34.16
N SER A 692 1.91 16.89 34.34
CA SER A 692 1.33 17.36 35.62
C SER A 692 -0.12 16.87 35.78
N LYS A 693 -0.59 16.63 37.01
CA LYS A 693 -1.86 15.94 37.30
C LYS A 693 -2.94 16.81 37.94
N GLU A 694 -2.58 17.98 38.43
CA GLU A 694 -3.32 18.71 39.47
C GLU A 694 -4.57 19.46 38.96
N TRP A 695 -4.85 19.39 37.65
CA TRP A 695 -5.85 20.19 36.93
C TRP A 695 -7.03 19.39 36.36
N MET A 696 -7.05 18.05 36.47
CA MET A 696 -8.03 17.23 35.73
C MET A 696 -9.47 17.29 36.22
N ASP A 697 -9.72 17.73 37.46
CA ASP A 697 -11.05 17.70 38.08
C ASP A 697 -11.86 19.00 37.86
N GLU A 698 -11.21 20.14 37.62
CA GLU A 698 -11.85 21.47 37.45
C GLU A 698 -12.55 21.67 36.09
N LEU A 699 -12.40 20.73 35.15
CA LEU A 699 -12.88 20.85 33.76
C LEU A 699 -14.00 19.86 33.38
N VAL A 700 -14.59 19.17 34.37
CA VAL A 700 -15.69 18.24 34.14
C VAL A 700 -17.02 19.01 33.97
N VAL A 701 -17.76 18.70 32.90
CA VAL A 701 -19.05 19.34 32.59
C VAL A 701 -20.19 18.36 32.87
N ASP A 702 -21.14 18.75 33.73
CA ASP A 702 -22.32 17.95 34.03
C ASP A 702 -23.12 17.56 32.79
N ALA A 703 -23.75 16.38 32.83
CA ALA A 703 -24.54 15.84 31.72
C ALA A 703 -25.66 16.79 31.24
N GLU A 704 -26.27 17.57 32.15
CA GLU A 704 -27.30 18.56 31.84
C GLU A 704 -26.79 19.71 30.96
N ASN A 705 -25.47 19.98 31.01
CA ASN A 705 -24.83 21.08 30.31
C ASN A 705 -24.32 20.69 28.89
N ILE A 706 -24.33 19.41 28.51
CA ILE A 706 -23.86 18.91 27.20
C ILE A 706 -24.49 19.68 26.02
N THR A 707 -25.79 19.96 26.10
CA THR A 707 -26.52 20.63 25.01
C THR A 707 -26.27 22.14 24.94
N LYS A 708 -25.52 22.73 25.89
CA LYS A 708 -25.08 24.14 25.80
C LYS A 708 -23.94 24.33 24.79
N TYR A 709 -23.19 23.28 24.47
CA TYR A 709 -22.06 23.32 23.54
C TYR A 709 -22.49 23.05 22.09
N ARG A 710 -22.27 24.03 21.18
CA ARG A 710 -22.59 23.91 19.74
C ARG A 710 -21.70 22.91 18.99
N LEU A 711 -20.55 22.54 19.56
CA LEU A 711 -19.65 21.53 19.06
C LEU A 711 -19.32 20.53 20.18
N ASN A 712 -19.43 19.25 19.85
CA ASN A 712 -19.03 18.14 20.69
C ASN A 712 -18.06 17.24 19.90
N ILE A 713 -17.08 16.67 20.58
CA ILE A 713 -16.10 15.74 20.00
C ILE A 713 -16.17 14.44 20.80
N ALA A 714 -16.33 13.30 20.12
CA ALA A 714 -16.36 11.98 20.76
C ALA A 714 -15.37 11.01 20.10
N TYR A 715 -15.12 9.86 20.71
CA TYR A 715 -14.32 8.81 20.08
C TYR A 715 -15.13 8.07 19.00
N THR A 716 -16.33 7.63 19.35
CA THR A 716 -17.16 6.72 18.54
C THR A 716 -18.27 7.43 17.77
N ASN A 717 -18.62 6.89 16.59
CA ASN A 717 -19.82 7.35 15.86
C ASN A 717 -21.12 7.10 16.64
N ARG A 718 -21.16 6.06 17.50
CA ARG A 718 -22.31 5.76 18.37
C ARG A 718 -22.55 6.90 19.37
N MET A 719 -21.49 7.38 20.03
CA MET A 719 -21.60 8.55 20.90
C MET A 719 -21.99 9.81 20.12
N CYS A 720 -21.43 10.02 18.92
CA CYS A 720 -21.87 11.15 18.08
C CYS A 720 -23.38 11.14 17.82
N GLN A 721 -23.97 9.97 17.52
CA GLN A 721 -25.41 9.82 17.31
C GLN A 721 -26.22 10.08 18.59
N HIS A 722 -25.74 9.64 19.75
CA HIS A 722 -26.35 9.91 21.05
C HIS A 722 -26.36 11.41 21.38
N ILE A 723 -25.22 12.09 21.27
CA ILE A 723 -25.13 13.53 21.50
C ILE A 723 -25.98 14.32 20.48
N ASN A 724 -25.96 13.94 19.21
CA ASN A 724 -26.86 14.51 18.20
C ASN A 724 -28.34 14.35 18.58
N HIS A 725 -28.74 13.19 19.14
CA HIS A 725 -30.10 12.96 19.61
C HIS A 725 -30.46 13.86 20.80
N LEU A 726 -29.60 13.97 21.82
CA LEU A 726 -29.82 14.88 22.97
C LEU A 726 -30.04 16.34 22.53
N HIS A 727 -29.23 16.84 21.58
CA HIS A 727 -29.41 18.17 20.98
C HIS A 727 -30.76 18.28 20.26
N MET A 728 -31.16 17.27 19.48
CA MET A 728 -32.42 17.30 18.74
C MET A 728 -33.66 17.16 19.64
N GLU A 729 -33.61 16.39 20.73
CA GLU A 729 -34.71 16.31 21.72
C GLU A 729 -34.88 17.65 22.45
N ARG A 730 -33.79 18.30 22.87
CA ARG A 730 -33.88 19.65 23.43
C ARG A 730 -34.46 20.65 22.43
N LEU A 731 -34.14 20.54 21.14
CA LEU A 731 -34.76 21.39 20.12
C LEU A 731 -36.27 21.12 19.95
N LYS A 732 -36.77 19.92 20.27
CA LYS A 732 -38.21 19.65 20.33
C LYS A 732 -38.87 20.28 21.56
N SER A 733 -38.23 20.25 22.73
CA SER A 733 -38.77 20.87 23.95
C SER A 733 -38.79 22.40 23.87
N ASP A 734 -37.71 22.99 23.36
CA ASP A 734 -37.47 24.43 23.46
C ASP A 734 -38.13 25.22 22.31
N SER A 735 -38.19 24.63 21.11
CA SER A 735 -38.37 25.39 19.87
C SER A 735 -39.73 25.15 19.22
N LYS A 736 -40.69 26.01 19.56
CA LYS A 736 -41.95 26.22 18.82
C LYS A 736 -41.69 26.87 17.45
N LYS A 737 -40.99 26.16 16.55
CA LYS A 737 -40.54 26.62 15.23
C LYS A 737 -40.84 25.56 14.16
N LYS A 738 -40.94 25.99 12.89
CA LYS A 738 -41.00 25.07 11.74
C LYS A 738 -39.74 24.19 11.76
N ALA A 739 -39.93 22.86 11.77
CA ALA A 739 -38.84 21.88 11.76
C ALA A 739 -38.79 21.08 10.46
N LEU A 740 -37.61 20.56 10.16
CA LEU A 740 -37.34 19.56 9.15
C LEU A 740 -37.22 18.20 9.83
N ILE A 741 -38.25 17.37 9.65
CA ILE A 741 -38.23 15.96 10.04
C ILE A 741 -37.66 15.16 8.87
N SER A 742 -36.71 14.26 9.16
CA SER A 742 -36.21 13.27 8.23
C SER A 742 -35.97 11.96 8.97
N ASP A 743 -36.66 10.92 8.53
CA ASP A 743 -36.55 9.58 9.12
C ASP A 743 -35.19 8.96 8.80
N ARG A 744 -34.76 8.04 9.66
CA ARG A 744 -33.58 7.20 9.49
C ARG A 744 -33.67 6.39 8.18
N ILE A 745 -32.55 6.24 7.47
CA ILE A 745 -32.49 5.36 6.30
C ILE A 745 -32.40 3.89 6.79
N PRO A 746 -33.32 3.00 6.38
CA PRO A 746 -33.29 1.59 6.77
C PRO A 746 -31.95 0.92 6.43
N LEU A 747 -31.50 0.01 7.30
CA LEU A 747 -30.22 -0.71 7.21
C LEU A 747 -28.95 0.17 7.26
N ASP A 748 -29.08 1.50 7.31
CA ASP A 748 -27.94 2.41 7.39
C ASP A 748 -27.64 2.82 8.85
N ALA A 749 -26.67 2.12 9.45
CA ALA A 749 -26.21 2.35 10.82
C ALA A 749 -25.64 3.76 11.08
N LYS A 750 -25.36 4.57 10.05
CA LYS A 750 -24.83 5.94 10.21
C LYS A 750 -25.93 7.02 10.29
N THR A 751 -27.16 6.66 9.96
CA THR A 751 -28.32 7.57 9.98
C THR A 751 -29.14 7.41 11.27
N GLN A 752 -29.92 8.44 11.61
CA GLN A 752 -30.78 8.47 12.81
C GLN A 752 -32.01 9.32 12.51
N ASP A 753 -33.10 9.19 13.26
CA ASP A 753 -34.25 10.08 13.09
C ASP A 753 -33.85 11.52 13.45
N CYS A 754 -34.12 12.44 12.53
CA CYS A 754 -33.63 13.81 12.59
C CYS A 754 -34.77 14.80 12.82
N TYR A 755 -34.63 15.64 13.84
CA TYR A 755 -35.46 16.83 14.05
C TYR A 755 -34.54 18.06 13.99
N LEU A 756 -34.62 18.82 12.90
CA LEU A 756 -33.69 19.91 12.61
C LEU A 756 -34.45 21.23 12.41
N ILE A 757 -33.84 22.35 12.82
CA ILE A 757 -34.35 23.70 12.58
C ILE A 757 -33.31 24.54 11.83
N LYS A 758 -33.71 25.71 11.32
CA LYS A 758 -32.77 26.66 10.70
C LYS A 758 -31.65 27.00 11.69
N GLY A 759 -30.40 26.89 11.24
CA GLY A 759 -29.20 27.07 12.06
C GLY A 759 -28.60 25.79 12.63
N CYS A 760 -29.24 24.63 12.51
CA CYS A 760 -28.67 23.36 12.99
C CYS A 760 -27.37 23.00 12.23
N PRO A 761 -26.30 22.58 12.94
CA PRO A 761 -25.08 22.10 12.31
C PRO A 761 -25.28 20.73 11.66
N LEU A 762 -24.59 20.53 10.55
CA LEU A 762 -24.57 19.35 9.70
C LEU A 762 -23.12 18.99 9.37
N ILE A 763 -22.88 17.73 9.01
CA ILE A 763 -21.59 17.25 8.48
C ILE A 763 -21.80 16.53 7.14
N ALA A 764 -21.01 16.91 6.14
CA ALA A 764 -21.09 16.34 4.80
C ALA A 764 -20.62 14.88 4.79
N ARG A 765 -21.52 13.95 4.47
CA ARG A 765 -21.28 12.50 4.42
C ARG A 765 -20.73 12.04 3.07
N VAL A 766 -21.19 12.66 1.98
CA VAL A 766 -20.87 12.31 0.59
C VAL A 766 -20.58 13.59 -0.19
N ALA A 767 -19.48 13.60 -0.94
CA ALA A 767 -19.08 14.76 -1.73
C ALA A 767 -20.05 15.01 -2.91
N ILE A 768 -20.42 16.27 -3.15
CA ILE A 768 -21.26 16.72 -4.26
C ILE A 768 -20.45 17.71 -5.08
N ARG A 769 -19.55 17.18 -5.94
CA ARG A 769 -18.52 17.98 -6.65
C ARG A 769 -19.10 19.19 -7.40
N LYS A 770 -20.25 19.02 -8.08
CA LYS A 770 -20.94 20.10 -8.82
C LYS A 770 -21.42 21.27 -7.95
N GLN A 771 -21.46 21.11 -6.63
CA GLN A 771 -21.90 22.11 -5.66
C GLN A 771 -20.82 22.40 -4.59
N GLY A 772 -19.56 22.02 -4.84
CA GLY A 772 -18.45 22.27 -3.92
C GLY A 772 -18.49 21.47 -2.60
N VAL A 773 -19.44 20.54 -2.40
CA VAL A 773 -19.54 19.80 -1.13
C VAL A 773 -18.41 18.77 -1.03
N ILE A 774 -17.58 18.92 0.00
CA ILE A 774 -16.49 18.01 0.35
C ILE A 774 -16.93 17.09 1.50
N LYS A 775 -16.63 15.79 1.40
CA LYS A 775 -16.94 14.83 2.47
C LYS A 775 -16.11 15.17 3.72
N GLY A 776 -16.79 15.35 4.84
CA GLY A 776 -16.19 15.63 6.16
C GLY A 776 -16.27 17.09 6.60
N THR A 777 -16.60 18.04 5.70
CA THR A 777 -16.73 19.45 6.08
C THR A 777 -18.03 19.75 6.82
N ARG A 778 -18.04 20.84 7.59
CA ARG A 778 -19.20 21.31 8.36
C ARG A 778 -20.08 22.25 7.54
N TRP A 779 -21.37 22.12 7.76
CA TRP A 779 -22.41 22.87 7.06
C TRP A 779 -23.49 23.28 8.07
N THR A 780 -24.24 24.33 7.76
CA THR A 780 -25.40 24.78 8.54
C THR A 780 -26.69 24.61 7.74
N LEU A 781 -27.75 24.06 8.34
CA LEU A 781 -29.08 24.00 7.73
C LEU A 781 -29.65 25.43 7.57
N LYS A 782 -29.77 25.91 6.33
CA LYS A 782 -30.22 27.28 6.03
C LYS A 782 -31.73 27.35 5.80
N ASP A 783 -32.28 26.49 4.93
CA ASP A 783 -33.71 26.49 4.60
C ASP A 783 -34.20 25.15 4.05
N TRP A 784 -35.51 24.97 3.94
CA TRP A 784 -36.14 23.84 3.25
C TRP A 784 -37.60 24.10 2.87
N ASP A 785 -38.03 23.41 1.80
CA ASP A 785 -39.43 23.31 1.38
C ASP A 785 -39.87 21.84 1.35
N GLU A 786 -40.86 21.50 0.51
CA GLU A 786 -41.35 20.13 0.33
C GLU A 786 -40.40 19.25 -0.51
N LYS A 787 -39.63 19.86 -1.41
CA LYS A 787 -38.81 19.19 -2.44
C LYS A 787 -37.32 19.27 -2.15
N ILE A 788 -36.83 20.39 -1.62
CA ILE A 788 -35.39 20.66 -1.42
C ILE A 788 -35.04 21.09 0.00
N VAL A 789 -33.79 20.84 0.36
CA VAL A 789 -33.11 21.33 1.57
C VAL A 789 -31.88 22.13 1.13
N VAL A 790 -31.71 23.31 1.73
CA VAL A 790 -30.60 24.24 1.47
C VAL A 790 -29.65 24.20 2.67
N CYS A 791 -28.43 23.75 2.43
CA CYS A 791 -27.33 23.73 3.39
C CYS A 791 -26.33 24.83 3.02
N ARG A 792 -25.67 25.46 4.00
CA ARG A 792 -24.60 26.44 3.79
C ARG A 792 -23.27 25.90 4.28
N ASP A 793 -22.22 26.08 3.51
CA ASP A 793 -20.82 25.76 3.84
C ASP A 793 -20.34 26.69 4.96
N ASP A 794 -19.85 26.13 6.08
CA ASP A 794 -19.43 26.94 7.22
C ASP A 794 -18.06 27.64 6.98
N LYS A 795 -17.22 27.14 6.05
CA LYS A 795 -15.90 27.71 5.72
C LYS A 795 -15.98 28.76 4.63
N TYR A 796 -16.76 28.48 3.57
CA TYR A 796 -16.81 29.31 2.35
C TYR A 796 -18.15 30.04 2.12
N GLY A 797 -19.15 29.86 2.99
CA GLY A 797 -20.46 30.52 2.88
C GLY A 797 -21.35 30.09 1.69
N ARG A 798 -20.88 29.12 0.89
CA ARG A 798 -21.55 28.59 -0.32
C ARG A 798 -22.82 27.84 0.04
N ASP A 799 -23.90 28.05 -0.71
CA ASP A 799 -25.14 27.28 -0.53
C ASP A 799 -25.15 26.02 -1.43
N CYS A 800 -25.58 24.88 -0.87
CA CYS A 800 -25.84 23.63 -1.58
C CYS A 800 -27.33 23.25 -1.44
N LYS A 801 -27.93 22.78 -2.53
CA LYS A 801 -29.31 22.27 -2.60
C LYS A 801 -29.32 20.76 -2.80
N VAL A 802 -30.01 20.02 -1.95
CA VAL A 802 -30.26 18.57 -2.08
C VAL A 802 -31.75 18.26 -2.05
N PRO A 803 -32.24 17.22 -2.76
CA PRO A 803 -33.61 16.74 -2.61
C PRO A 803 -33.89 16.34 -1.15
N ARG A 804 -35.07 16.65 -0.63
CA ARG A 804 -35.42 16.46 0.79
C ARG A 804 -35.22 15.02 1.28
N GLY A 805 -35.74 14.04 0.53
CA GLY A 805 -35.54 12.61 0.83
C GLY A 805 -34.10 12.09 0.65
N MET A 806 -33.16 12.95 0.21
CA MET A 806 -31.74 12.61 0.07
C MET A 806 -30.86 13.32 1.11
N LEU A 807 -31.43 14.02 2.10
CA LEU A 807 -30.66 14.74 3.12
C LEU A 807 -29.68 13.80 3.83
N GLN A 808 -30.16 12.74 4.49
CA GLN A 808 -29.31 11.81 5.27
C GLN A 808 -28.33 10.96 4.43
N LYS A 809 -28.48 10.97 3.10
CA LYS A 809 -27.50 10.41 2.15
C LYS A 809 -26.30 11.35 1.97
N HIS A 810 -26.50 12.66 2.06
CA HIS A 810 -25.49 13.67 1.80
C HIS A 810 -24.96 14.39 3.05
N PHE A 811 -25.79 14.57 4.07
CA PHE A 811 -25.49 15.30 5.31
C PHE A 811 -26.05 14.55 6.52
N LEU A 812 -25.31 14.51 7.62
CA LEU A 812 -25.78 14.01 8.92
C LEU A 812 -25.86 15.17 9.92
N PRO A 813 -26.61 15.07 11.03
CA PRO A 813 -26.53 16.05 12.11
C PRO A 813 -25.09 16.20 12.62
N GLY A 814 -24.68 17.45 12.85
CA GLY A 814 -23.29 17.84 13.09
C GLY A 814 -23.05 18.52 14.43
N PHE A 815 -23.89 18.25 15.45
CA PHE A 815 -23.68 18.73 16.82
C PHE A 815 -22.48 18.05 17.47
N CYS A 816 -22.25 16.78 17.12
CA CYS A 816 -21.10 16.00 17.53
C CYS A 816 -20.33 15.42 16.33
N THR A 817 -19.00 15.40 16.43
CA THR A 817 -18.10 14.78 15.45
C THR A 817 -17.13 13.83 16.14
N THR A 818 -16.56 12.88 15.40
CA THR A 818 -15.52 11.99 15.95
C THR A 818 -14.17 12.69 15.94
N VAL A 819 -13.30 12.46 16.94
CA VAL A 819 -11.94 13.03 16.99
C VAL A 819 -11.15 12.83 15.69
N HIS A 820 -11.21 11.61 15.11
CA HIS A 820 -10.65 11.24 13.80
C HIS A 820 -11.12 12.11 12.60
N LYS A 821 -12.24 12.82 12.73
CA LYS A 821 -12.75 13.78 11.72
C LYS A 821 -12.43 15.23 12.09
N ALA A 822 -12.23 15.52 13.38
CA ALA A 822 -11.89 16.84 13.90
C ALA A 822 -10.39 17.17 13.74
N GLN A 823 -9.53 16.15 13.73
CA GLN A 823 -8.11 16.27 13.41
C GLN A 823 -7.89 16.99 12.07
N GLY A 824 -6.95 17.93 12.04
CA GLY A 824 -6.71 18.83 10.89
C GLY A 824 -7.75 19.94 10.71
N GLN A 825 -8.74 20.08 11.61
CA GLN A 825 -9.65 21.23 11.65
C GLN A 825 -9.22 22.20 12.75
N THR A 826 -9.40 23.51 12.50
CA THR A 826 -9.34 24.54 13.54
C THR A 826 -10.78 24.93 13.87
N PHE A 827 -11.11 25.02 15.16
CA PHE A 827 -12.38 25.58 15.62
C PHE A 827 -12.16 26.93 16.31
N ASN A 828 -13.18 27.77 16.19
CA ASN A 828 -13.29 29.12 16.68
C ASN A 828 -14.57 29.28 17.54
N GLN A 829 -14.93 28.21 18.25
CA GLN A 829 -16.08 28.13 19.17
C GLN A 829 -15.77 27.09 20.24
N SER A 830 -16.25 27.31 21.47
CA SER A 830 -16.09 26.38 22.58
C SER A 830 -16.73 25.01 22.27
N PHE A 831 -16.12 23.94 22.76
CA PHE A 831 -16.51 22.56 22.48
C PHE A 831 -16.35 21.67 23.71
N LEU A 832 -17.05 20.53 23.71
CA LEU A 832 -16.99 19.51 24.77
C LEU A 832 -16.42 18.19 24.24
N ILE A 833 -15.48 17.58 24.97
CA ILE A 833 -14.90 16.27 24.66
C ILE A 833 -15.63 15.18 25.44
N HIS A 834 -15.98 14.09 24.75
CA HIS A 834 -16.68 12.92 25.25
C HIS A 834 -15.81 11.67 25.09
N GLU A 835 -16.01 10.67 25.95
CA GLU A 835 -15.31 9.38 25.89
C GLU A 835 -13.78 9.46 26.10
N LYS A 836 -13.31 10.33 27.02
CA LYS A 836 -11.87 10.50 27.36
C LYS A 836 -11.12 9.17 27.55
N GLU A 837 -11.73 8.20 28.23
CA GLU A 837 -11.21 6.84 28.45
C GLU A 837 -11.05 5.95 27.19
N LYS A 838 -11.48 6.44 26.03
CA LYS A 838 -11.47 5.71 24.74
C LYS A 838 -10.59 6.43 23.73
N MET A 839 -10.40 7.74 23.92
CA MET A 839 -9.17 8.42 23.53
C MET A 839 -7.93 7.96 24.33
N SER A 840 -8.04 7.04 25.31
CA SER A 840 -6.88 6.56 26.10
C SER A 840 -6.47 5.10 25.94
N LYS A 841 -7.24 4.28 25.23
CA LYS A 841 -7.00 2.84 25.13
C LYS A 841 -6.98 2.38 23.68
N LEU A 842 -5.82 2.54 23.04
CA LEU A 842 -5.51 1.84 21.80
C LEU A 842 -4.66 0.60 22.13
N ASN A 843 -5.30 -0.37 22.80
CA ASN A 843 -4.71 -1.67 23.13
C ASN A 843 -4.45 -2.49 21.86
N VAL A 844 -3.22 -2.45 21.34
CA VAL A 844 -2.67 -3.48 20.45
C VAL A 844 -1.25 -3.83 20.91
N TYR A 845 -1.18 -4.62 21.99
CA TYR A 845 0.03 -5.25 22.57
C TYR A 845 1.24 -4.33 22.88
N ASP A 846 1.52 -4.20 24.19
CA ASP A 846 2.76 -3.69 24.79
C ASP A 846 3.08 -2.16 24.69
N SER A 847 2.06 -1.30 24.67
CA SER A 847 2.22 0.14 24.94
C SER A 847 1.00 0.75 25.67
N PRO A 848 1.02 0.96 26.99
CA PRO A 848 -0.09 1.55 27.75
C PRO A 848 -0.26 3.08 27.64
N GLU A 849 0.68 3.83 27.03
CA GLU A 849 0.80 5.30 27.11
C GLU A 849 -0.37 6.12 26.48
N TRP A 850 -1.52 5.52 26.14
CA TRP A 850 -2.41 6.14 25.15
C TRP A 850 -3.38 7.21 25.69
N TRP A 851 -3.60 7.34 27.02
CA TRP A 851 -4.06 8.64 27.58
C TRP A 851 -2.90 9.61 27.74
N GLU A 852 -1.66 9.13 27.90
CA GLU A 852 -0.48 9.96 28.15
C GLU A 852 -0.09 10.75 26.90
N LEU A 853 -0.12 10.12 25.74
CA LEU A 853 0.03 10.79 24.45
C LEU A 853 -1.05 11.86 24.18
N MET A 854 -2.31 11.65 24.60
CA MET A 854 -3.33 12.71 24.50
C MET A 854 -3.29 13.71 25.68
N ARG A 855 -2.80 13.28 26.86
CA ARG A 855 -2.33 14.16 27.94
C ARG A 855 -1.10 14.95 27.52
N GLU A 856 -0.47 14.72 26.37
CA GLU A 856 0.55 15.61 25.80
C GLU A 856 0.05 16.48 24.61
N ARG A 857 -0.80 15.97 23.71
CA ARG A 857 -0.76 16.41 22.28
C ARG A 857 -2.10 16.88 21.67
N MET A 858 -2.79 17.85 22.28
CA MET A 858 -4.01 18.47 21.69
C MET A 858 -3.80 19.87 21.06
N SER A 859 -4.60 20.19 20.03
CA SER A 859 -4.21 21.08 18.94
C SER A 859 -4.83 22.50 18.90
N PHE A 860 -5.30 23.02 20.03
CA PHE A 860 -5.87 24.38 20.25
C PHE A 860 -7.19 24.72 19.51
N VAL A 861 -7.96 25.66 20.09
CA VAL A 861 -9.21 26.27 19.58
C VAL A 861 -9.27 27.72 20.06
N ASP A 862 -9.73 28.65 19.21
CA ASP A 862 -10.07 30.01 19.64
C ASP A 862 -11.48 30.06 20.22
N GLY A 863 -11.71 30.91 21.23
CA GLY A 863 -13.08 31.30 21.62
C GLY A 863 -13.39 31.27 23.11
N CYS A 864 -12.72 32.14 23.86
CA CYS A 864 -13.37 32.94 24.90
C CYS A 864 -12.47 34.13 25.23
N THR A 865 -12.79 35.33 24.73
CA THR A 865 -12.19 36.53 25.31
C THR A 865 -12.66 36.65 26.77
N PHE A 866 -11.82 37.18 27.66
CA PHE A 866 -12.23 37.44 29.05
C PHE A 866 -13.53 38.28 29.13
N GLN A 867 -13.73 39.16 28.14
CA GLN A 867 -14.93 39.96 27.99
C GLN A 867 -16.20 39.14 27.69
N GLU A 868 -16.12 38.03 26.93
CA GLU A 868 -17.24 37.13 26.66
C GLU A 868 -17.59 36.25 27.87
N PHE A 869 -16.59 35.79 28.62
CA PHE A 869 -16.81 35.10 29.90
C PHE A 869 -17.52 36.02 30.91
N ILE A 870 -17.03 37.26 31.06
CA ILE A 870 -17.69 38.27 31.89
C ILE A 870 -19.10 38.59 31.36
N THR A 871 -19.32 38.67 30.04
CA THR A 871 -20.67 38.88 29.45
C THR A 871 -21.61 37.68 29.69
N TYR A 872 -21.09 36.45 29.73
CA TYR A 872 -21.85 35.25 30.08
C TYR A 872 -22.23 35.23 31.57
N ILE A 873 -21.27 35.49 32.46
CA ILE A 873 -21.50 35.66 33.91
C ILE A 873 -22.52 36.78 34.15
N GLN A 874 -22.38 37.93 33.50
CA GLN A 874 -23.34 39.04 33.58
C GLN A 874 -24.73 38.67 33.04
N LYS A 875 -24.83 37.88 31.95
CA LYS A 875 -26.13 37.37 31.48
C LYS A 875 -26.78 36.37 32.43
N CYS A 876 -25.98 35.56 33.12
CA CYS A 876 -26.48 34.65 34.15
C CYS A 876 -26.93 35.39 35.41
N LEU A 877 -26.26 36.50 35.78
CA LEU A 877 -26.61 37.34 36.93
C LEU A 877 -27.78 38.30 36.63
N ASN A 878 -27.91 38.81 35.40
CA ASN A 878 -29.02 39.66 34.96
C ASN A 878 -30.37 38.93 34.83
N ALA A 879 -30.45 37.66 35.24
CA ALA A 879 -31.71 36.94 35.41
C ALA A 879 -32.49 37.37 36.68
N SER A 880 -31.94 38.23 37.53
CA SER A 880 -32.72 38.90 38.60
C SER A 880 -32.27 40.35 38.87
N GLU A 881 -32.92 41.32 38.21
CA GLU A 881 -32.98 42.71 38.68
C GLU A 881 -33.84 42.87 39.96
N ASP A 882 -34.53 41.80 40.37
CA ASP A 882 -35.54 41.84 41.43
C ASP A 882 -34.93 41.78 42.85
N LEU A 883 -35.59 42.43 43.81
CA LEU A 883 -35.13 42.62 45.21
C LEU A 883 -34.72 41.32 45.90
N LYS A 884 -35.29 40.19 45.47
CA LYS A 884 -35.03 38.84 45.99
C LYS A 884 -33.58 38.39 45.79
N GLY A 885 -32.93 38.75 44.67
CA GLY A 885 -31.55 38.35 44.39
C GLY A 885 -30.56 38.97 45.39
N ALA A 886 -30.63 40.30 45.55
CA ALA A 886 -29.82 41.02 46.53
C ALA A 886 -30.10 40.60 47.98
N ALA A 887 -31.36 40.25 48.31
CA ALA A 887 -31.73 39.73 49.63
C ALA A 887 -31.19 38.31 49.88
N ALA A 888 -31.21 37.43 48.88
CA ALA A 888 -30.64 36.09 48.95
C ALA A 888 -29.12 36.15 49.12
N LEU A 889 -28.42 36.93 48.29
CA LEU A 889 -26.98 37.13 48.39
C LEU A 889 -26.55 37.72 49.74
N ARG A 890 -27.28 38.75 50.24
CA ARG A 890 -27.05 39.30 51.59
C ARG A 890 -27.27 38.25 52.69
N LYS A 891 -28.29 37.39 52.57
CA LYS A 891 -28.57 36.33 53.55
C LYS A 891 -27.50 35.23 53.55
N LEU A 892 -26.86 35.00 52.40
CA LEU A 892 -25.72 34.09 52.23
C LEU A 892 -24.44 34.68 52.83
N LEU A 893 -24.08 35.92 52.47
CA LEU A 893 -22.94 36.64 53.06
C LEU A 893 -23.05 36.78 54.58
N LYS A 894 -24.27 37.03 55.10
CA LYS A 894 -24.54 37.12 56.54
C LYS A 894 -24.46 35.75 57.26
N LYS A 895 -24.60 34.62 56.55
CA LYS A 895 -24.29 33.29 57.09
C LYS A 895 -22.77 33.09 57.23
N GLU A 896 -22.00 33.60 56.29
CA GLU A 896 -20.53 33.59 56.28
C GLU A 896 -19.89 34.73 57.12
N GLY A 897 -20.65 35.32 58.06
CA GLY A 897 -20.15 36.35 58.99
C GLY A 897 -20.04 37.78 58.43
N VAL A 898 -20.44 38.03 57.18
CA VAL A 898 -20.30 39.33 56.50
C VAL A 898 -21.66 40.04 56.35
N ASP A 899 -22.02 40.89 57.31
CA ASP A 899 -23.26 41.69 57.24
C ASP A 899 -23.07 43.03 56.51
N LEU A 900 -23.14 42.99 55.18
CA LEU A 900 -23.21 44.19 54.34
C LEU A 900 -24.64 44.71 54.26
N SER A 901 -24.82 46.03 54.13
CA SER A 901 -26.17 46.61 53.96
C SER A 901 -26.77 46.22 52.60
N LEU A 902 -28.10 46.06 52.54
CA LEU A 902 -28.80 45.69 51.30
C LEU A 902 -28.57 46.72 50.17
N LYS A 903 -28.25 47.98 50.53
CA LYS A 903 -27.88 49.02 49.58
C LYS A 903 -26.52 48.75 48.93
N ILE A 904 -25.49 48.44 49.72
CA ILE A 904 -24.15 48.11 49.19
C ILE A 904 -24.20 46.88 48.27
N VAL A 905 -24.97 45.85 48.64
CA VAL A 905 -25.15 44.65 47.80
C VAL A 905 -25.84 44.98 46.48
N LYS A 906 -26.82 45.90 46.46
CA LYS A 906 -27.44 46.38 45.22
C LYS A 906 -26.48 47.23 44.39
N ASP A 907 -25.81 48.20 45.00
CA ASP A 907 -24.89 49.12 44.30
C ASP A 907 -23.71 48.36 43.64
N PHE A 908 -23.30 47.21 44.20
CA PHE A 908 -22.32 46.30 43.59
C PHE A 908 -22.88 45.51 42.39
N LEU A 909 -24.17 45.15 42.42
CA LEU A 909 -24.84 44.42 41.33
C LEU A 909 -25.27 45.33 40.18
N THR A 910 -25.51 46.63 40.44
CA THR A 910 -25.98 47.60 39.43
C THR A 910 -24.87 48.45 38.80
N SER A 911 -23.61 48.32 39.23
CA SER A 911 -22.51 49.10 38.66
C SER A 911 -22.07 48.57 37.29
N GLU A 912 -22.68 49.07 36.22
CA GLU A 912 -22.23 48.79 34.85
C GLU A 912 -20.83 49.34 34.55
N SER A 913 -20.07 48.53 33.80
CA SER A 913 -18.80 48.85 33.12
C SER A 913 -17.52 48.98 33.98
N SER A 914 -16.53 48.18 33.61
CA SER A 914 -15.13 48.22 34.04
C SER A 914 -14.38 49.53 33.71
N HIS A 915 -15.02 50.45 32.97
CA HIS A 915 -14.40 51.70 32.51
C HIS A 915 -14.36 52.82 33.56
N GLN A 916 -15.22 52.84 34.58
CA GLN A 916 -15.19 53.91 35.59
C GLN A 916 -14.05 53.76 36.62
N ILE A 917 -13.59 52.54 36.89
CA ILE A 917 -12.47 52.28 37.83
C ILE A 917 -11.18 52.93 37.31
N HIS A 918 -10.94 52.88 35.99
CA HIS A 918 -9.76 53.50 35.38
C HIS A 918 -9.78 55.03 35.41
N ARG A 919 -10.95 55.67 35.34
CA ARG A 919 -11.07 57.15 35.40
C ARG A 919 -10.84 57.71 36.81
N LYS A 920 -11.07 56.95 37.89
CA LYS A 920 -10.73 57.40 39.26
C LYS A 920 -9.23 57.39 39.56
N LYS A 921 -8.41 56.58 38.88
CA LYS A 921 -6.93 56.62 39.01
C LYS A 921 -6.32 57.94 38.52
N LYS A 922 -6.98 58.70 37.63
CA LYS A 922 -6.40 59.88 36.97
C LYS A 922 -6.64 61.22 37.69
N ARG A 923 -6.99 61.20 38.99
CA ARG A 923 -7.31 62.41 39.78
C ARG A 923 -6.60 62.52 41.13
N LEU A 924 -5.56 61.72 41.36
CA LEU A 924 -4.61 61.87 42.46
C LEU A 924 -3.23 62.16 41.89
N ASN A 925 -2.82 63.43 41.98
CA ASN A 925 -1.49 63.87 41.55
C ASN A 925 -0.41 63.31 42.49
N LEU A 926 0.49 62.49 41.97
CA LEU A 926 1.84 62.35 42.49
C LEU A 926 2.81 62.34 41.30
N ASN A 927 3.67 63.37 41.23
CA ASN A 927 4.67 63.55 40.19
C ASN A 927 5.91 62.67 40.50
N VAL A 928 6.34 61.82 39.56
CA VAL A 928 7.76 61.59 39.25
C VAL A 928 7.88 61.33 37.73
N ALA A 929 8.99 61.76 37.12
CA ALA A 929 9.22 61.71 35.67
C ALA A 929 9.82 60.38 35.18
N ARG A 930 9.98 60.29 33.84
CA ARG A 930 10.60 59.19 33.07
C ARG A 930 12.02 58.84 33.57
N THR A 931 12.40 57.55 33.53
CA THR A 931 13.26 56.95 32.45
C THR A 931 13.52 55.45 32.67
N GLU A 932 13.34 54.66 31.61
CA GLU A 932 14.13 53.47 31.19
C GLU A 932 14.41 52.32 32.18
N ALA A 933 15.11 51.27 31.72
CA ALA A 933 14.98 49.87 32.13
C ALA A 933 16.36 49.17 32.24
N PRO A 934 16.51 47.97 32.85
CA PRO A 934 15.48 46.99 33.24
C PRO A 934 15.51 46.59 34.74
N PHE A 935 14.90 45.44 35.06
CA PHE A 935 15.15 44.64 36.27
C PHE A 935 15.38 43.18 35.87
N ASP A 936 16.30 42.49 36.52
CA ASP A 936 16.74 41.13 36.20
C ASP A 936 17.05 40.31 37.48
N VAL A 937 17.03 38.98 37.38
CA VAL A 937 17.36 37.90 38.35
C VAL A 937 17.31 38.20 39.86
N TRP A 938 16.37 37.56 40.60
CA TRP A 938 16.59 36.98 41.96
C TRP A 938 15.44 36.01 42.37
N GLU A 939 15.64 35.25 43.45
CA GLU A 939 14.75 34.20 44.00
C GLU A 939 14.37 34.41 45.49
N SER A 940 13.47 33.56 46.00
CA SER A 940 13.41 33.07 47.41
C SER A 940 12.85 33.97 48.55
N ASP A 941 12.48 33.28 49.64
CA ASP A 941 12.13 33.73 50.99
C ASP A 941 10.87 34.57 51.24
N TRP A 942 9.71 33.90 51.33
CA TRP A 942 8.54 34.35 52.12
C TRP A 942 7.99 33.24 53.01
N LEU A 943 8.73 32.88 54.06
CA LEU A 943 8.27 32.04 55.18
C LEU A 943 8.71 32.63 56.52
N SER A 944 7.98 33.61 57.06
CA SER A 944 7.88 33.89 58.51
C SER A 944 6.92 35.05 58.80
N LEU A 945 6.12 34.89 59.89
CA LEU A 945 5.62 35.87 60.87
C LEU A 945 5.20 37.30 60.39
N GLY A 946 4.10 37.91 60.83
CA GLY A 946 3.24 37.62 61.97
C GLY A 946 2.85 38.91 62.72
N ASN A 947 1.57 39.28 62.62
CA ASN A 947 0.80 40.23 63.46
C ASN A 947 1.01 41.77 63.42
N GLU A 948 -0.17 42.42 63.49
CA GLU A 948 -0.51 43.73 64.10
C GLU A 948 -0.15 45.07 63.44
N ALA A 949 -1.09 45.58 62.62
CA ALA A 949 -1.57 46.97 62.67
C ALA A 949 -2.98 47.07 62.04
N HIS A 950 -3.79 48.04 62.49
CA HIS A 950 -5.22 48.20 62.13
C HIS A 950 -5.71 49.64 62.35
N PRO A 951 -6.88 50.05 61.83
CA PRO A 951 -7.80 49.38 60.90
C PRO A 951 -7.79 50.14 59.53
N GLU A 952 -8.78 50.22 58.62
CA GLU A 952 -10.15 49.68 58.55
C GLU A 952 -10.65 49.54 57.08
N SER A 953 -10.53 50.63 56.30
CA SER A 953 -11.39 50.98 55.14
C SER A 953 -11.37 50.02 53.94
N ASN A 954 -10.58 48.95 53.98
CA ASN A 954 -10.47 47.95 52.90
C ASN A 954 -11.03 46.56 53.25
N LYS A 955 -11.58 46.33 54.46
CA LYS A 955 -12.10 45.00 54.85
C LYS A 955 -13.24 44.48 53.96
N GLY A 956 -14.08 45.38 53.42
CA GLY A 956 -15.21 45.01 52.56
C GLY A 956 -14.79 44.42 51.21
N CYS A 957 -13.88 45.08 50.48
CA CYS A 957 -13.43 44.60 49.18
C CYS A 957 -12.54 43.34 49.29
N ALA A 958 -11.71 43.25 50.34
CA ALA A 958 -10.87 42.08 50.57
C ALA A 958 -11.70 40.82 50.88
N HIS A 959 -12.76 40.92 51.71
CA HIS A 959 -13.66 39.79 51.96
C HIS A 959 -14.44 39.36 50.71
N ILE A 960 -14.90 40.31 49.88
CA ILE A 960 -15.57 39.95 48.61
C ILE A 960 -14.62 39.19 47.68
N LEU A 961 -13.35 39.63 47.56
CA LEU A 961 -12.34 38.90 46.78
C LEU A 961 -12.03 37.51 47.35
N ILE A 962 -11.91 37.35 48.66
CA ILE A 962 -11.68 36.04 49.31
C ILE A 962 -12.91 35.12 49.18
N CYS A 963 -14.13 35.66 49.25
CA CYS A 963 -15.35 34.88 48.98
C CYS A 963 -15.45 34.47 47.51
N VAL A 964 -15.05 35.32 46.56
CA VAL A 964 -14.98 34.98 45.12
C VAL A 964 -13.90 33.93 44.84
N ASP A 965 -12.72 34.03 45.46
CA ASP A 965 -11.64 33.03 45.33
C ASP A 965 -12.02 31.67 45.96
N LYS A 966 -12.84 31.65 47.02
CA LYS A 966 -13.46 30.42 47.53
C LYS A 966 -14.58 29.89 46.63
N PHE A 967 -15.38 30.76 46.02
CA PHE A 967 -16.43 30.37 45.06
C PHE A 967 -15.90 29.97 43.68
N SER A 968 -14.62 30.21 43.38
CA SER A 968 -13.92 29.65 42.22
C SER A 968 -13.13 28.38 42.55
N LYS A 969 -13.21 27.89 43.80
CA LYS A 969 -12.57 26.66 44.31
C LYS A 969 -13.60 25.66 44.87
N MET A 970 -14.88 25.89 44.58
CA MET A 970 -16.05 25.03 44.79
C MET A 970 -16.84 24.98 43.48
#